data_AF-A0AAE4U612-F1
#
_entry.id   AF-A0AAE4U612-F1
#
_cell.length_a   1.000
_cell.length_b   1.000
_cell.length_c   1.000
_cell.angle_alpha   90.00
_cell.angle_beta   90.00
_cell.angle_gamma   90.00
#
_symmetry.space_group_name_H-M   'P 1'
#
loop_
_entity.id
_entity.type
_entity.pdbx_description
1 polymer ?
#
loop_
_entity_poly.entity_id
_entity_poly.type
_entity_poly.pdbx_seq_one_letter_code
_entity_poly.pdbx_strand_id
1 'polypeptide(L)'
;MVESHDDDTPARPVAIEGAGPHPAASDRHRYRVRSRWIYTGVGLFMALAVLYGFDLVHSIGRVPRGTEVAGIQVGGMRIADAEQRLIAELGPRVDDEVDLRAGAVSTTLDPDSVGLSVDWQGTLDRGGEQPLNPLKRLISVVWSTEVGIASVIPDARLTDFLERLALQADFEPREGAIWFDRDQVRSAIPLDGQRLQIENSRDAVLEHWLDDDGVDLPVDYTPTETDAEQVRALIRDVAEPAASRDLTLLASRMRDDGTEPATTTVTTRLPAPPPAPGRERPEPAEREIEMVDPDDPGAVPVLFPRDRIGEYLSFVREGDVLEPRFDADAAKGILDPLLEETEQVGRDASFEFSGSSATIVPAVQGRTVEWGPLLGRLPGQLTDVDGPRVLPVGYVGRDPELTTAEAERAGIREPVGQFTVAVSASGQAQSMIASLAGHFIPAGGSFSMAEVAGTVSGDVSADAVATALFNAAFDSGAQDLVRSSRGLDGDAFPAGRDATASADVGFRNAQDTGLVIDASGSGNSVTVRLWGTPEYTVRVSTAPRTDIRRAQTRVVGTAGCTPSPGADGYTARVTRVVLRGGDTVSTDTVSSSYAPRDRIVCRAETPEDDDPTSSPPPPPPPLPGPGDPIRIPGLPEFRIPGVPGN
;
A
#
# COMPACT_ATOMS: atom_id res chain seq x y z
N MET A 1 -17.92 35.35 62.28
CA MET A 1 -16.50 35.03 62.01
C MET A 1 -16.10 35.97 60.89
N VAL A 2 -15.42 37.10 61.15
CA VAL A 2 -14.07 37.25 61.77
C VAL A 2 -13.08 36.46 60.90
N GLU A 3 -12.18 37.10 60.16
CA GLU A 3 -10.98 37.86 60.58
C GLU A 3 -10.59 38.81 59.42
N SER A 4 -10.31 40.10 59.62
CA SER A 4 -9.05 40.71 60.14
C SER A 4 -7.92 40.64 59.09
N HIS A 5 -7.02 41.60 58.86
CA HIS A 5 -6.52 42.73 59.66
C HIS A 5 -5.57 43.52 58.70
N ASP A 6 -5.64 44.85 58.67
CA ASP A 6 -4.69 45.80 59.32
C ASP A 6 -3.43 46.07 58.46
N ASP A 7 -2.78 47.23 58.47
CA ASP A 7 -2.95 48.61 58.98
C ASP A 7 -1.60 49.30 58.66
N ASP A 8 -1.58 50.57 58.25
CA ASP A 8 -0.54 51.57 58.63
C ASP A 8 -0.75 52.95 57.93
N THR A 9 -1.53 53.85 58.55
CA THR A 9 -1.10 55.03 59.35
C THR A 9 0.28 55.67 59.02
N PRO A 10 0.49 57.03 59.03
CA PRO A 10 0.22 57.96 60.14
C PRO A 10 -0.39 59.36 59.80
N ALA A 11 -1.33 59.90 60.60
CA ALA A 11 -1.21 60.77 61.80
C ALA A 11 -1.33 62.30 61.48
N ARG A 12 -2.42 62.99 61.91
CA ARG A 12 -2.65 63.78 63.17
C ARG A 12 -1.91 65.13 63.26
N PRO A 13 -2.36 66.13 64.08
CA PRO A 13 -3.49 66.18 65.06
C PRO A 13 -4.49 67.36 64.78
N VAL A 14 -5.74 67.44 65.27
CA VAL A 14 -6.37 67.58 66.63
C VAL A 14 -6.05 68.89 67.40
N ALA A 15 -7.11 69.67 67.72
CA ALA A 15 -7.49 70.26 69.05
C ALA A 15 -8.38 71.54 68.83
N ILE A 16 -9.65 71.63 69.23
CA ILE A 16 -10.32 71.74 70.56
C ILE A 16 -10.38 73.18 71.14
N GLU A 17 -11.61 73.57 71.57
CA GLU A 17 -12.03 74.65 72.53
C GLU A 17 -11.65 76.12 72.20
N GLY A 18 -12.41 77.17 72.49
CA GLY A 18 -13.62 77.43 73.26
C GLY A 18 -13.78 78.96 73.40
N ALA A 19 -15.00 79.44 73.69
CA ALA A 19 -15.42 80.71 74.32
C ALA A 19 -14.70 82.07 74.02
N GLY A 20 -15.51 83.12 73.78
CA GLY A 20 -15.09 84.54 73.69
C GLY A 20 -14.58 85.15 75.01
N PRO A 21 -14.66 86.49 75.27
CA PRO A 21 -15.11 87.61 74.44
C PRO A 21 -14.21 88.89 74.47
N HIS A 22 -14.47 89.80 73.50
CA HIS A 22 -14.27 91.26 73.52
C HIS A 22 -12.85 91.84 73.76
N PRO A 23 -12.68 93.17 73.69
CA PRO A 23 -12.50 94.02 72.52
C PRO A 23 -11.08 94.63 72.52
N ALA A 24 -10.60 95.32 71.51
CA ALA A 24 -10.80 96.76 71.27
C ALA A 24 -9.86 97.11 70.11
N ALA A 25 -10.35 97.86 69.12
CA ALA A 25 -9.94 99.25 68.86
C ALA A 25 -8.43 99.38 68.57
N SER A 26 -7.98 99.95 67.46
CA SER A 26 -8.58 100.82 66.46
C SER A 26 -7.44 101.13 65.50
N ASP A 27 -7.68 101.21 64.19
CA ASP A 27 -7.39 102.51 63.56
C ASP A 27 -8.01 102.67 62.18
N ARG A 28 -8.34 103.93 61.91
CA ARG A 28 -9.11 104.46 60.78
C ARG A 28 -8.27 104.43 59.49
N HIS A 29 -8.87 104.12 58.34
CA HIS A 29 -9.38 105.09 57.35
C HIS A 29 -9.63 104.47 55.95
N ARG A 30 -10.76 104.88 55.34
CA ARG A 30 -11.06 105.00 53.88
C ARG A 30 -11.37 103.72 53.08
N TYR A 31 -12.66 103.39 52.98
CA TYR A 31 -13.21 102.65 51.82
C TYR A 31 -14.05 103.60 50.96
N ARG A 32 -13.44 104.10 49.87
CA ARG A 32 -14.13 104.90 48.86
C ARG A 32 -13.53 104.69 47.46
N VAL A 33 -13.56 103.46 46.93
CA VAL A 33 -13.55 103.16 45.49
C VAL A 33 -14.14 101.74 45.28
N ARG A 34 -15.45 101.60 45.08
CA ARG A 34 -16.02 100.30 44.66
C ARG A 34 -17.30 100.42 43.81
N SER A 35 -17.32 101.42 42.94
CA SER A 35 -18.39 101.63 41.94
C SER A 35 -17.88 101.45 40.49
N ARG A 36 -16.58 101.54 40.22
CA ARG A 36 -16.04 101.40 38.85
C ARG A 36 -16.05 99.97 38.30
N TRP A 37 -15.76 98.94 39.11
CA TRP A 37 -15.64 97.55 38.65
C TRP A 37 -16.96 96.87 38.26
N ILE A 38 -18.10 97.30 38.83
CA ILE A 38 -19.43 96.80 38.43
C ILE A 38 -19.83 97.38 37.07
N TYR A 39 -19.56 98.67 36.81
CA TYR A 39 -19.78 99.26 35.48
C TYR A 39 -18.81 98.74 34.42
N THR A 40 -17.57 98.35 34.79
CA THR A 40 -16.65 97.68 33.85
C THR A 40 -17.07 96.24 33.57
N GLY A 41 -17.55 95.49 34.57
CA GLY A 41 -18.06 94.13 34.38
C GLY A 41 -19.37 94.09 33.57
N VAL A 42 -20.30 95.00 33.83
CA VAL A 42 -21.55 95.14 33.06
C VAL A 42 -21.26 95.68 31.65
N GLY A 43 -20.33 96.63 31.51
CA GLY A 43 -19.87 97.13 30.22
C GLY A 43 -19.17 96.05 29.40
N LEU A 44 -18.34 95.21 30.01
CA LEU A 44 -17.69 94.07 29.37
C LEU A 44 -18.71 92.99 29.00
N PHE A 45 -19.68 92.69 29.86
CA PHE A 45 -20.74 91.74 29.55
C PHE A 45 -21.63 92.22 28.40
N MET A 46 -22.04 93.50 28.40
CA MET A 46 -22.79 94.10 27.29
C MET A 46 -21.95 94.14 26.01
N ALA A 47 -20.65 94.46 26.09
CA ALA A 47 -19.75 94.39 24.95
C ALA A 47 -19.62 92.95 24.42
N LEU A 48 -19.47 91.96 25.29
CA LEU A 48 -19.41 90.54 24.92
C LEU A 48 -20.76 90.03 24.38
N ALA A 49 -21.90 90.51 24.88
CA ALA A 49 -23.22 90.17 24.37
C ALA A 49 -23.48 90.80 23.00
N VAL A 50 -23.03 92.04 22.78
CA VAL A 50 -23.06 92.70 21.46
C VAL A 50 -22.12 91.99 20.48
N LEU A 51 -20.91 91.61 20.92
CA LEU A 51 -19.96 90.84 20.12
C LEU A 51 -20.49 89.44 19.80
N TYR A 52 -21.13 88.76 20.76
CA TYR A 52 -21.76 87.46 20.56
C TYR A 52 -22.97 87.56 19.63
N GLY A 53 -23.82 88.58 19.78
CA GLY A 53 -24.94 88.85 18.88
C GLY A 53 -24.49 89.21 17.46
N PHE A 54 -23.42 90.01 17.34
CA PHE A 54 -22.77 90.32 16.06
C PHE A 54 -22.18 89.06 15.43
N ASP A 55 -21.47 88.24 16.20
CA ASP A 55 -20.89 86.98 15.78
C ASP A 55 -21.95 85.96 15.33
N LEU A 56 -23.06 85.87 16.06
CA LEU A 56 -24.19 85.02 15.73
C LEU A 56 -24.76 85.41 14.35
N VAL A 57 -25.05 86.70 14.13
CA VAL A 57 -25.58 87.21 12.85
C VAL A 57 -24.55 87.07 11.72
N HIS A 58 -23.27 87.29 12.01
CA HIS A 58 -22.21 87.25 11.00
C HIS A 58 -21.80 85.82 10.59
N SER A 59 -22.16 84.82 11.39
CA SER A 59 -21.93 83.40 11.09
C SER A 59 -23.07 82.72 10.31
N ILE A 60 -24.22 83.40 10.10
CA ILE A 60 -25.36 82.83 9.37
C ILE A 60 -24.98 82.62 7.89
N GLY A 61 -25.24 81.41 7.37
CA GLY A 61 -24.96 81.05 5.97
C GLY A 61 -23.48 80.86 5.65
N ARG A 62 -22.64 80.57 6.66
CA ARG A 62 -21.22 80.29 6.52
C ARG A 62 -20.87 78.92 7.09
N VAL A 63 -19.85 78.30 6.53
CA VAL A 63 -19.28 77.05 7.03
C VAL A 63 -18.74 77.29 8.44
N PRO A 64 -18.96 76.39 9.41
CA PRO A 64 -18.45 76.56 10.76
C PRO A 64 -16.95 76.85 10.79
N ARG A 65 -16.53 77.79 11.64
CA ARG A 65 -15.10 78.11 11.82
C ARG A 65 -14.37 76.89 12.37
N GLY A 66 -13.15 76.69 11.88
CA GLY A 66 -12.34 75.51 12.17
C GLY A 66 -12.62 74.33 11.24
N THR A 67 -13.65 74.36 10.38
CA THR A 67 -13.89 73.26 9.43
C THR A 67 -12.81 73.17 8.37
N GLU A 68 -12.31 71.96 8.18
CA GLU A 68 -11.31 71.57 7.20
C GLU A 68 -11.84 70.36 6.42
N VAL A 69 -11.64 70.30 5.11
CA VAL A 69 -12.06 69.17 4.27
C VAL A 69 -10.84 68.71 3.49
N ALA A 70 -10.39 67.47 3.73
CA ALA A 70 -9.21 66.87 3.10
C ALA A 70 -7.99 67.82 3.05
N GLY A 71 -7.66 68.45 4.19
CA GLY A 71 -6.53 69.38 4.31
C GLY A 71 -6.80 70.84 3.90
N ILE A 72 -8.01 71.16 3.43
CA ILE A 72 -8.37 72.51 2.95
C ILE A 72 -9.24 73.24 3.96
N GLN A 73 -8.75 74.38 4.47
CA GLN A 73 -9.48 75.19 5.43
C GLN A 73 -10.62 75.98 4.75
N VAL A 74 -11.85 75.53 4.97
CA VAL A 74 -13.08 76.18 4.45
C VAL A 74 -13.88 76.92 5.53
N GLY A 75 -13.51 76.74 6.80
CA GLY A 75 -14.22 77.30 7.93
C GLY A 75 -14.28 78.84 7.94
N GLY A 76 -15.47 79.40 8.15
CA GLY A 76 -15.73 80.84 8.15
C GLY A 76 -15.96 81.47 6.78
N MET A 77 -15.84 80.71 5.68
CA MET A 77 -16.23 81.13 4.34
C MET A 77 -17.75 81.05 4.15
N ARG A 78 -18.30 81.79 3.17
CA ARG A 78 -19.68 81.53 2.74
C ARG A 78 -19.71 80.19 2.03
N ILE A 79 -20.81 79.46 2.18
CA ILE A 79 -20.96 78.10 1.63
C ILE A 79 -20.61 78.05 0.13
N ALA A 80 -21.08 79.01 -0.67
CA ALA A 80 -20.76 79.10 -2.10
C ALA A 80 -19.28 79.41 -2.41
N ASP A 81 -18.58 80.17 -1.55
CA ASP A 81 -17.15 80.46 -1.75
C ASP A 81 -16.29 79.27 -1.33
N ALA A 82 -16.71 78.54 -0.28
CA ALA A 82 -16.09 77.30 0.16
C ALA A 82 -16.21 76.21 -0.91
N GLU A 83 -17.38 76.07 -1.53
CA GLU A 83 -17.61 75.15 -2.65
C GLU A 83 -16.67 75.44 -3.83
N GLN A 84 -16.57 76.69 -4.28
CA GLN A 84 -15.64 77.06 -5.36
C GLN A 84 -14.17 76.80 -5.00
N ARG A 85 -13.79 77.00 -3.73
CA ARG A 85 -12.44 76.71 -3.25
C ARG A 85 -12.14 75.21 -3.32
N LEU A 86 -13.07 74.37 -2.86
CA LEU A 86 -12.94 72.91 -2.90
C LEU A 86 -12.89 72.40 -4.35
N ILE A 87 -13.75 72.91 -5.24
CA ILE A 87 -13.71 72.57 -6.67
C ILE A 87 -12.36 72.95 -7.30
N ALA A 88 -11.81 74.12 -6.96
CA ALA A 88 -10.56 74.59 -7.56
C ALA A 88 -9.32 73.81 -7.08
N GLU A 89 -9.31 73.35 -5.82
CA GLU A 89 -8.15 72.69 -5.22
C GLU A 89 -8.22 71.15 -5.25
N LEU A 90 -9.42 70.57 -5.12
CA LEU A 90 -9.63 69.10 -5.18
C LEU A 90 -10.18 68.63 -6.52
N GLY A 91 -10.72 69.50 -7.37
CA GLY A 91 -11.26 69.13 -8.68
C GLY A 91 -10.31 68.26 -9.53
N PRO A 92 -9.03 68.61 -9.68
CA PRO A 92 -8.08 67.77 -10.42
C PRO A 92 -7.90 66.36 -9.81
N ARG A 93 -7.95 66.24 -8.48
CA ARG A 93 -7.82 64.95 -7.77
C ARG A 93 -9.07 64.09 -7.85
N VAL A 94 -10.22 64.70 -8.10
CA VAL A 94 -11.51 64.03 -8.28
C VAL A 94 -11.60 63.35 -9.65
N ASP A 95 -10.85 63.85 -10.63
CA ASP A 95 -10.80 63.32 -12.00
C ASP A 95 -9.64 62.33 -12.21
N ASP A 96 -8.78 62.12 -11.20
CA ASP A 96 -7.65 61.20 -11.28
C ASP A 96 -8.12 59.73 -11.24
N GLU A 97 -7.42 58.86 -11.97
CA GLU A 97 -7.69 57.41 -11.94
C GLU A 97 -7.38 56.84 -10.56
N VAL A 98 -8.28 55.99 -10.05
CA VAL A 98 -8.17 55.39 -8.72
C VAL A 98 -7.60 53.99 -8.83
N ASP A 99 -6.47 53.73 -8.19
CA ASP A 99 -5.91 52.38 -8.09
C ASP A 99 -6.75 51.52 -7.14
N LEU A 100 -7.34 50.46 -7.65
CA LEU A 100 -8.10 49.47 -6.88
C LEU A 100 -7.28 48.18 -6.73
N ARG A 101 -7.13 47.71 -5.49
CA ARG A 101 -6.41 46.47 -5.15
C ARG A 101 -7.37 45.45 -4.57
N ALA A 102 -7.70 44.42 -5.35
CA ALA A 102 -8.48 43.26 -4.93
C ALA A 102 -7.54 42.08 -4.66
N GLY A 103 -6.95 42.05 -3.46
CA GLY A 103 -5.99 41.02 -3.06
C GLY A 103 -4.80 40.94 -4.02
N ALA A 104 -4.72 39.87 -4.84
CA ALA A 104 -3.63 39.67 -5.79
C ALA A 104 -3.79 40.42 -7.13
N VAL A 105 -4.96 41.03 -7.39
CA VAL A 105 -5.27 41.72 -8.65
C VAL A 105 -5.38 43.22 -8.41
N SER A 106 -4.64 44.01 -9.19
CA SER A 106 -4.72 45.48 -9.21
C SER A 106 -5.35 45.96 -10.52
N THR A 107 -6.27 46.91 -10.45
CA THR A 107 -6.89 47.56 -11.61
C THR A 107 -7.07 49.04 -11.36
N THR A 108 -7.28 49.83 -12.41
CA THR A 108 -7.59 51.25 -12.29
C THR A 108 -9.09 51.48 -12.52
N LEU A 109 -9.67 52.37 -11.73
CA LEU A 109 -11.04 52.84 -11.87
C LEU A 109 -11.03 54.30 -12.29
N ASP A 110 -11.62 54.58 -13.45
CA ASP A 110 -11.96 55.93 -13.88
C ASP A 110 -13.26 56.38 -13.17
N PRO A 111 -13.22 57.38 -12.27
CA PRO A 111 -14.39 57.86 -11.53
C PRO A 111 -15.56 58.29 -12.44
N ASP A 112 -15.27 58.94 -13.56
CA ASP A 112 -16.28 59.44 -14.49
C ASP A 112 -17.04 58.30 -15.18
N SER A 113 -16.34 57.21 -15.47
CA SER A 113 -16.90 56.04 -16.15
C SER A 113 -18.02 55.38 -15.34
N VAL A 114 -17.90 55.37 -14.01
CA VAL A 114 -18.89 54.83 -13.08
C VAL A 114 -19.82 55.90 -12.51
N GLY A 115 -19.57 57.18 -12.82
CA GLY A 115 -20.33 58.31 -12.31
C GLY A 115 -20.09 58.59 -10.84
N LEU A 116 -18.89 58.27 -10.35
CA LEU A 116 -18.41 58.64 -9.03
C LEU A 116 -18.11 60.14 -9.03
N SER A 117 -18.69 60.87 -8.11
CA SER A 117 -18.48 62.31 -8.01
C SER A 117 -18.58 62.77 -6.57
N VAL A 118 -18.04 63.96 -6.28
CA VAL A 118 -18.16 64.58 -4.97
C VAL A 118 -19.41 65.47 -4.91
N ASP A 119 -20.25 65.24 -3.90
CA ASP A 119 -21.31 66.17 -3.49
C ASP A 119 -20.71 67.24 -2.57
N TRP A 120 -20.29 68.34 -3.17
CA TRP A 120 -19.72 69.48 -2.47
C TRP A 120 -20.71 70.12 -1.49
N GLN A 121 -22.00 70.17 -1.82
CA GLN A 121 -23.01 70.73 -0.93
C GLN A 121 -23.27 69.81 0.26
N GLY A 122 -23.48 68.51 0.02
CA GLY A 122 -23.61 67.51 1.08
C GLY A 122 -22.35 67.38 1.95
N THR A 123 -21.18 67.75 1.43
CA THR A 123 -19.93 67.84 2.21
C THR A 123 -19.91 69.02 3.16
N LEU A 124 -20.34 70.18 2.71
CA LEU A 124 -20.43 71.36 3.56
C LEU A 124 -21.57 71.25 4.58
N ASP A 125 -22.68 70.58 4.22
CA ASP A 125 -23.82 70.32 5.10
C ASP A 125 -23.47 69.35 6.25
N ARG A 126 -22.55 68.39 6.03
CA ARG A 126 -22.03 67.50 7.09
C ARG A 126 -21.20 68.25 8.14
N GLY A 127 -20.65 69.42 7.79
CA GLY A 127 -20.01 70.33 8.76
C GLY A 127 -20.98 70.90 9.80
N GLY A 128 -22.29 70.86 9.52
CA GLY A 128 -23.36 71.29 10.44
C GLY A 128 -23.42 72.80 10.65
N GLU A 129 -24.27 73.22 11.60
CA GLU A 129 -24.39 74.63 11.97
C GLU A 129 -23.36 75.03 13.04
N GLN A 130 -22.93 76.30 13.01
CA GLN A 130 -21.99 76.83 14.01
C GLN A 130 -22.58 76.69 15.42
N PRO A 131 -21.86 76.09 16.40
CA PRO A 131 -22.41 75.82 17.73
C PRO A 131 -22.92 77.08 18.44
N LEU A 132 -24.05 76.98 19.15
CA LEU A 132 -24.64 78.08 19.94
C LEU A 132 -23.94 78.30 21.29
N ASN A 133 -23.01 77.44 21.69
CA ASN A 133 -22.26 77.59 22.93
C ASN A 133 -21.08 78.58 22.73
N PRO A 134 -21.02 79.71 23.47
CA PRO A 134 -20.00 80.75 23.26
C PRO A 134 -18.57 80.26 23.50
N LEU A 135 -18.36 79.28 24.39
CA LEU A 135 -17.03 78.72 24.64
C LEU A 135 -16.56 77.86 23.44
N LYS A 136 -17.45 77.04 22.88
CA LYS A 136 -17.15 76.20 21.71
C LYS A 136 -16.85 77.03 20.46
N ARG A 137 -17.55 78.15 20.27
CA ARG A 137 -17.28 79.10 19.16
C ARG A 137 -15.92 79.78 19.26
N LEU A 138 -15.46 80.05 20.48
CA LEU A 138 -14.13 80.62 20.71
C LEU A 138 -13.03 79.56 20.49
N ILE A 139 -13.28 78.32 20.92
CA ILE A 139 -12.34 77.20 20.73
C ILE A 139 -12.21 76.84 19.25
N SER A 140 -13.30 76.83 18.48
CA SER A 140 -13.29 76.51 17.05
C SER A 140 -12.58 77.56 16.16
N VAL A 141 -12.07 78.65 16.74
CA VAL A 141 -11.19 79.61 16.06
C VAL A 141 -9.73 79.13 16.07
N VAL A 142 -9.36 78.33 17.06
CA VAL A 142 -7.98 77.89 17.30
C VAL A 142 -7.76 76.43 16.86
N TRP A 143 -8.81 75.62 16.90
CA TRP A 143 -8.76 74.19 16.61
C TRP A 143 -9.56 73.88 15.34
N SER A 144 -8.97 73.11 14.43
CA SER A 144 -9.67 72.61 13.25
C SER A 144 -10.46 71.33 13.55
N THR A 145 -11.48 71.06 12.75
CA THR A 145 -12.25 69.82 12.76
C THR A 145 -12.40 69.39 11.31
N GLU A 146 -11.89 68.19 11.03
CA GLU A 146 -11.96 67.60 9.70
C GLU A 146 -13.35 67.05 9.42
N VAL A 147 -13.88 67.34 8.24
CA VAL A 147 -15.15 66.85 7.73
C VAL A 147 -14.86 66.03 6.47
N GLY A 148 -15.24 64.76 6.47
CA GLY A 148 -15.04 63.87 5.33
C GLY A 148 -15.78 64.32 4.09
N ILE A 149 -15.42 63.82 2.91
CA ILE A 149 -16.06 64.14 1.62
C ILE A 149 -17.31 63.28 1.40
N ALA A 150 -18.32 63.80 0.68
CA ALA A 150 -19.59 63.12 0.44
C ALA A 150 -19.50 62.65 -0.99
N SER A 151 -19.42 61.35 -1.19
CA SER A 151 -19.38 60.78 -2.52
C SER A 151 -20.77 60.38 -2.94
N VAL A 152 -21.12 60.73 -4.18
CA VAL A 152 -22.38 60.35 -4.80
C VAL A 152 -22.05 59.50 -6.02
N ILE A 153 -22.64 58.31 -6.05
CA ILE A 153 -22.54 57.40 -7.17
C ILE A 153 -23.89 56.71 -7.44
N PRO A 154 -24.19 56.36 -8.71
CA PRO A 154 -25.28 55.45 -9.01
C PRO A 154 -24.95 54.02 -8.58
N ASP A 155 -25.73 53.47 -7.65
CA ASP A 155 -25.55 52.11 -7.12
C ASP A 155 -25.52 51.01 -8.18
N ALA A 156 -26.07 51.18 -9.38
CA ALA A 156 -25.98 50.11 -10.39
C ALA A 156 -24.61 50.03 -11.07
N ARG A 157 -23.94 51.17 -11.32
CA ARG A 157 -22.75 51.21 -12.20
C ARG A 157 -21.49 50.71 -11.49
N LEU A 158 -21.31 51.08 -10.22
CA LEU A 158 -20.20 50.58 -9.43
C LEU A 158 -20.33 49.08 -9.16
N THR A 159 -21.55 48.55 -9.02
CA THR A 159 -21.79 47.10 -8.83
C THR A 159 -21.37 46.39 -10.08
N ASP A 160 -21.86 46.83 -11.23
CA ASP A 160 -21.56 46.22 -12.51
C ASP A 160 -20.05 46.27 -12.85
N PHE A 161 -19.35 47.34 -12.45
CA PHE A 161 -17.88 47.37 -12.51
C PHE A 161 -17.23 46.34 -11.57
N LEU A 162 -17.61 46.33 -10.29
CA LEU A 162 -17.06 45.41 -9.29
C LEU A 162 -17.39 43.94 -9.60
N GLU A 163 -18.56 43.65 -10.17
CA GLU A 163 -18.95 42.31 -10.64
C GLU A 163 -18.09 41.87 -11.83
N ARG A 164 -17.80 42.77 -12.78
CA ARG A 164 -16.84 42.48 -13.86
C ARG A 164 -15.42 42.27 -13.34
N LEU A 165 -15.02 43.04 -12.32
CA LEU A 165 -13.74 42.86 -11.66
C LEU A 165 -13.69 41.50 -10.94
N ALA A 166 -14.77 41.13 -10.24
CA ALA A 166 -14.89 39.82 -9.59
C ALA A 166 -14.77 38.66 -10.58
N LEU A 167 -15.31 38.77 -11.81
CA LEU A 167 -15.11 37.73 -12.83
C LEU A 167 -13.63 37.48 -13.20
N GLN A 168 -12.74 38.44 -12.94
CA GLN A 168 -11.31 38.33 -13.22
C GLN A 168 -10.50 38.08 -11.94
N ALA A 169 -10.95 38.59 -10.79
CA ALA A 169 -10.28 38.51 -9.51
C ALA A 169 -10.69 37.29 -8.68
N ASP A 170 -11.89 36.72 -8.92
CA ASP A 170 -12.38 35.55 -8.21
C ASP A 170 -11.83 34.27 -8.86
N PHE A 171 -11.22 33.42 -8.04
CA PHE A 171 -10.76 32.11 -8.47
C PHE A 171 -10.85 31.11 -7.32
N GLU A 172 -11.13 29.85 -7.66
CA GLU A 172 -11.18 28.75 -6.71
C GLU A 172 -9.77 28.42 -6.18
N PRO A 173 -9.65 27.91 -4.95
CA PRO A 173 -8.38 27.47 -4.40
C PRO A 173 -7.76 26.40 -5.30
N ARG A 174 -6.46 26.54 -5.58
CA ARG A 174 -5.69 25.57 -6.37
C ARG A 174 -4.71 24.87 -5.47
N GLU A 175 -4.85 23.56 -5.39
CA GLU A 175 -4.05 22.76 -4.49
C GLU A 175 -2.62 22.52 -4.99
N GLY A 176 -1.73 22.30 -4.03
CA GLY A 176 -0.33 21.97 -4.28
C GLY A 176 -0.16 20.54 -4.79
N ALA A 177 0.82 20.33 -5.66
CA ALA A 177 1.19 19.00 -6.14
C ALA A 177 2.68 18.94 -6.49
N ILE A 178 3.28 17.76 -6.34
CA ILE A 178 4.65 17.46 -6.77
C ILE A 178 4.59 16.17 -7.57
N TRP A 179 5.22 16.15 -8.75
CA TRP A 179 5.31 14.96 -9.58
C TRP A 179 6.63 14.94 -10.35
N PHE A 180 6.95 13.79 -10.92
CA PHE A 180 8.15 13.61 -11.73
C PHE A 180 7.77 13.44 -13.20
N ASP A 181 8.47 14.17 -14.07
CA ASP A 181 8.52 13.92 -15.51
C ASP A 181 9.90 13.33 -15.82
N ARG A 182 9.96 11.99 -15.90
CA ARG A 182 11.20 11.23 -15.83
C ARG A 182 12.02 11.60 -14.59
N ASP A 183 13.21 12.18 -14.76
CA ASP A 183 14.09 12.65 -13.69
C ASP A 183 13.89 14.14 -13.35
N GLN A 184 12.90 14.82 -13.92
CA GLN A 184 12.63 16.23 -13.65
C GLN A 184 11.52 16.40 -12.61
N VAL A 185 11.81 17.10 -11.53
CA VAL A 185 10.80 17.51 -10.54
C VAL A 185 9.92 18.60 -11.13
N ARG A 186 8.61 18.39 -11.07
CA ARG A 186 7.58 19.35 -11.43
C ARG A 186 6.70 19.61 -10.22
N SER A 187 6.21 20.84 -10.10
CA SER A 187 5.32 21.18 -9.00
C SER A 187 4.30 22.25 -9.38
N ALA A 188 3.21 22.26 -8.62
CA ALA A 188 2.26 23.35 -8.53
C ALA A 188 2.29 23.83 -7.08
N ILE A 189 2.58 25.11 -6.87
CA ILE A 189 2.50 25.72 -5.54
C ILE A 189 1.02 26.04 -5.27
N PRO A 190 0.49 25.71 -4.07
CA PRO A 190 -0.88 25.99 -3.73
C PRO A 190 -1.16 27.50 -3.76
N LEU A 191 -2.36 27.86 -4.17
CA LEU A 191 -2.85 29.23 -4.20
C LEU A 191 -4.25 29.28 -3.59
N ASP A 192 -4.37 29.99 -2.47
CA ASP A 192 -5.64 30.21 -1.78
C ASP A 192 -6.66 30.87 -2.70
N GLY A 193 -7.91 30.40 -2.62
CA GLY A 193 -9.00 30.96 -3.38
C GLY A 193 -9.33 32.37 -2.90
N GLN A 194 -9.82 33.20 -3.79
CA GLN A 194 -10.19 34.58 -3.51
C GLN A 194 -11.58 34.86 -4.04
N ARG A 195 -12.38 35.60 -3.26
CA ARG A 195 -13.68 36.12 -3.67
C ARG A 195 -13.85 37.57 -3.25
N LEU A 196 -14.14 38.45 -4.20
CA LEU A 196 -14.39 39.86 -3.93
C LEU A 196 -15.70 40.07 -3.16
N GLN A 197 -15.66 40.80 -2.05
CA GLN A 197 -16.86 41.18 -1.31
C GLN A 197 -17.45 42.44 -1.94
N ILE A 198 -18.37 42.27 -2.90
CA ILE A 198 -18.91 43.37 -3.72
C ILE A 198 -19.47 44.50 -2.86
N GLU A 199 -20.28 44.17 -1.86
CA GLU A 199 -20.94 45.14 -1.00
C GLU A 199 -19.93 45.94 -0.16
N ASN A 200 -19.02 45.27 0.53
CA ASN A 200 -18.01 45.95 1.36
C ASN A 200 -16.96 46.68 0.52
N SER A 201 -16.69 46.21 -0.70
CA SER A 201 -15.83 46.87 -1.67
C SER A 201 -16.42 48.18 -2.17
N ARG A 202 -17.75 48.28 -2.28
CA ARG A 202 -18.40 49.56 -2.61
C ARG A 202 -18.16 50.60 -1.54
N ASP A 203 -18.38 50.21 -0.29
CA ASP A 203 -18.21 51.10 0.85
C ASP A 203 -16.75 51.57 0.94
N ALA A 204 -15.79 50.65 0.75
CA ALA A 204 -14.37 50.99 0.71
C ALA A 204 -14.03 51.97 -0.43
N VAL A 205 -14.58 51.78 -1.63
CA VAL A 205 -14.39 52.74 -2.74
C VAL A 205 -15.01 54.08 -2.39
N LEU A 206 -16.23 54.12 -1.85
CA LEU A 206 -16.89 55.38 -1.50
C LEU A 206 -16.19 56.17 -0.41
N GLU A 207 -15.52 55.49 0.52
CA GLU A 207 -14.82 56.11 1.65
C GLU A 207 -13.39 56.55 1.28
N HIS A 208 -12.67 55.75 0.49
CA HIS A 208 -11.21 55.88 0.32
C HIS A 208 -10.73 56.22 -1.09
N TRP A 209 -11.61 56.40 -2.09
CA TRP A 209 -11.17 56.64 -3.48
C TRP A 209 -10.40 57.94 -3.72
N LEU A 210 -10.42 58.89 -2.77
CA LEU A 210 -9.64 60.14 -2.84
C LEU A 210 -8.32 60.06 -2.05
N ASP A 211 -8.04 58.92 -1.41
CA ASP A 211 -6.81 58.68 -0.65
C ASP A 211 -5.64 58.49 -1.62
N ASP A 212 -4.45 58.97 -1.23
CA ASP A 212 -3.27 58.99 -2.10
C ASP A 212 -2.70 57.57 -2.39
N ASP A 213 -3.07 56.55 -1.58
CA ASP A 213 -2.54 55.18 -1.67
C ASP A 213 -3.47 54.20 -2.45
N GLY A 214 -4.58 54.71 -3.01
CA GLY A 214 -5.61 53.91 -3.68
C GLY A 214 -6.53 53.16 -2.71
N VAL A 215 -7.40 52.30 -3.23
CA VAL A 215 -8.42 51.57 -2.46
C VAL A 215 -8.11 50.07 -2.40
N ASP A 216 -7.96 49.54 -1.19
CA ASP A 216 -7.93 48.10 -0.94
C ASP A 216 -9.35 47.54 -0.81
N LEU A 217 -9.74 46.69 -1.76
CA LEU A 217 -11.05 46.07 -1.80
C LEU A 217 -11.09 44.83 -0.90
N PRO A 218 -12.07 44.72 0.03
CA PRO A 218 -12.22 43.54 0.88
C PRO A 218 -12.49 42.27 0.07
N VAL A 219 -11.72 41.22 0.36
CA VAL A 219 -11.85 39.90 -0.26
C VAL A 219 -11.98 38.82 0.82
N ASP A 220 -12.76 37.79 0.54
CA ASP A 220 -12.79 36.54 1.32
C ASP A 220 -11.77 35.57 0.74
N TYR A 221 -10.90 35.03 1.61
CA TYR A 221 -9.96 33.98 1.25
C TYR A 221 -10.51 32.61 1.62
N THR A 222 -10.40 31.67 0.69
CA THR A 222 -10.63 30.26 0.96
C THR A 222 -9.28 29.55 1.00
N PRO A 223 -8.80 29.12 2.19
CA PRO A 223 -7.49 28.51 2.31
C PRO A 223 -7.43 27.21 1.52
N THR A 224 -6.27 26.94 0.92
CA THR A 224 -5.95 25.63 0.35
C THR A 224 -5.77 24.60 1.45
N GLU A 225 -6.05 23.33 1.13
CA GLU A 225 -5.73 22.22 2.05
C GLU A 225 -4.22 22.02 2.16
N THR A 226 -3.51 22.22 1.06
CA THR A 226 -2.05 22.03 1.00
C THR A 226 -1.31 23.32 1.36
N ASP A 227 -0.33 23.23 2.26
CA ASP A 227 0.50 24.38 2.62
C ASP A 227 1.65 24.64 1.62
N ALA A 228 1.87 25.92 1.28
CA ALA A 228 2.90 26.33 0.33
C ALA A 228 4.32 26.18 0.86
N GLU A 229 4.54 26.36 2.16
CA GLU A 229 5.87 26.15 2.78
C GLU A 229 6.21 24.67 2.82
N GLN A 230 5.25 23.82 3.15
CA GLN A 230 5.37 22.37 3.12
C GLN A 230 5.73 21.86 1.71
N VAL A 231 5.04 22.30 0.66
CA VAL A 231 5.36 21.90 -0.73
C VAL A 231 6.79 22.29 -1.09
N ARG A 232 7.23 23.51 -0.75
CA ARG A 232 8.62 23.94 -0.99
C ARG A 232 9.62 23.12 -0.18
N ALA A 233 9.30 22.76 1.05
CA ALA A 233 10.14 21.92 1.89
C ALA A 233 10.30 20.51 1.30
N LEU A 234 9.22 19.89 0.84
CA LEU A 234 9.25 18.57 0.20
C LEU A 234 10.05 18.57 -1.11
N ILE A 235 9.93 19.63 -1.91
CA ILE A 235 10.75 19.78 -3.12
C ILE A 235 12.24 19.79 -2.76
N ARG A 236 12.63 20.64 -1.81
CA ARG A 236 14.03 20.82 -1.38
C ARG A 236 14.60 19.60 -0.64
N ASP A 237 13.82 18.98 0.23
CA ASP A 237 14.30 17.96 1.18
C ASP A 237 14.10 16.53 0.68
N VAL A 238 13.20 16.31 -0.29
CA VAL A 238 12.87 14.97 -0.80
C VAL A 238 12.98 14.89 -2.33
N ALA A 239 12.19 15.68 -3.07
CA ALA A 239 12.03 15.49 -4.51
C ALA A 239 13.32 15.78 -5.30
N GLU A 240 13.94 16.94 -5.07
CA GLU A 240 15.19 17.34 -5.72
C GLU A 240 16.35 16.42 -5.32
N PRO A 241 16.59 16.14 -4.02
CA PRO A 241 17.56 15.13 -3.59
C PRO A 241 17.38 13.79 -4.30
N ALA A 242 16.16 13.26 -4.35
CA ALA A 242 15.88 11.95 -4.91
C ALA A 242 16.16 11.89 -6.42
N ALA A 243 15.88 12.96 -7.16
CA ALA A 243 16.13 13.05 -8.60
C ALA A 243 17.56 13.50 -8.99
N SER A 244 18.36 13.99 -8.05
CA SER A 244 19.62 14.71 -8.34
C SER A 244 20.76 13.85 -8.88
N ARG A 245 20.88 12.60 -8.44
CA ARG A 245 22.01 11.70 -8.71
C ARG A 245 21.56 10.26 -8.77
N ASP A 246 22.19 9.49 -9.65
CA ASP A 246 21.92 8.06 -9.78
C ASP A 246 22.31 7.32 -8.50
N LEU A 247 21.54 6.28 -8.17
CA LEU A 247 21.82 5.38 -7.07
C LEU A 247 22.42 4.08 -7.62
N THR A 248 23.62 3.72 -7.16
CA THR A 248 24.25 2.44 -7.52
C THR A 248 23.98 1.41 -6.44
N LEU A 249 23.34 0.30 -6.81
CA LEU A 249 23.31 -0.89 -5.98
C LEU A 249 24.61 -1.67 -6.18
N LEU A 250 25.31 -2.00 -5.10
CA LEU A 250 26.42 -2.94 -5.17
C LEU A 250 25.91 -4.34 -4.92
N ALA A 251 25.65 -5.02 -6.02
CA ALA A 251 25.30 -6.42 -6.07
C ALA A 251 26.56 -7.25 -6.27
N SER A 252 26.41 -8.58 -6.23
CA SER A 252 27.55 -9.47 -6.39
C SER A 252 27.19 -10.76 -7.10
N ARG A 253 28.15 -11.41 -7.76
CA ARG A 253 27.98 -12.76 -8.29
C ARG A 253 28.68 -13.76 -7.38
N MET A 254 28.12 -14.96 -7.29
CA MET A 254 28.86 -16.08 -6.72
C MET A 254 30.08 -16.37 -7.57
N ARG A 255 31.17 -16.75 -6.91
CA ARG A 255 32.36 -17.23 -7.61
C ARG A 255 32.11 -18.62 -8.20
N ASP A 256 32.88 -18.98 -9.21
CA ASP A 256 32.80 -20.30 -9.86
C ASP A 256 33.09 -21.46 -8.88
N ASP A 257 33.83 -21.18 -7.80
CA ASP A 257 34.14 -22.13 -6.73
C ASP A 257 33.06 -22.21 -5.63
N GLY A 258 31.97 -21.45 -5.77
CA GLY A 258 30.87 -21.43 -4.80
C GLY A 258 31.14 -20.53 -3.58
N THR A 259 32.15 -19.67 -3.59
CA THR A 259 32.40 -18.72 -2.50
C THR A 259 31.76 -17.36 -2.74
N GLU A 260 31.40 -16.66 -1.65
CA GLU A 260 30.89 -15.30 -1.71
C GLU A 260 32.03 -14.27 -1.90
N PRO A 261 31.79 -13.17 -2.63
CA PRO A 261 32.74 -12.07 -2.81
C PRO A 261 33.20 -11.46 -1.48
N ALA A 262 34.41 -10.90 -1.46
CA ALA A 262 34.90 -10.26 -0.25
C ALA A 262 34.05 -9.03 0.09
N THR A 263 33.73 -8.87 1.37
CA THR A 263 33.08 -7.66 1.88
C THR A 263 34.10 -6.71 2.47
N THR A 264 33.82 -5.42 2.38
CA THR A 264 34.55 -4.35 3.04
C THR A 264 33.57 -3.54 3.89
N THR A 265 34.06 -3.02 5.00
CA THR A 265 33.26 -2.15 5.87
C THR A 265 33.52 -0.71 5.49
N VAL A 266 32.47 0.00 5.07
CA VAL A 266 32.54 1.43 4.76
C VAL A 266 31.74 2.20 5.78
N THR A 267 32.37 3.20 6.39
CA THR A 267 31.66 4.17 7.23
C THR A 267 30.92 5.15 6.32
N THR A 268 29.58 5.11 6.36
CA THR A 268 28.72 6.10 5.69
C THR A 268 27.93 6.91 6.71
N ARG A 269 27.63 8.17 6.39
CA ARG A 269 26.72 9.01 7.17
C ARG A 269 25.30 8.76 6.66
N LEU A 270 24.45 8.07 7.43
CA LEU A 270 23.03 7.95 7.07
C LEU A 270 22.34 9.32 7.25
N PRO A 271 21.44 9.74 6.34
CA PRO A 271 20.71 10.98 6.48
C PRO A 271 19.78 10.91 7.70
N ALA A 272 19.86 11.92 8.56
CA ALA A 272 18.88 12.13 9.62
C ALA A 272 17.55 12.62 8.98
N PRO A 273 16.39 12.20 9.49
CA PRO A 273 15.11 12.77 9.06
C PRO A 273 15.14 14.30 9.22
N PRO A 274 14.46 15.05 8.34
CA PRO A 274 14.41 16.51 8.45
C PRO A 274 13.91 16.91 9.85
N PRO A 275 14.55 17.90 10.49
CA PRO A 275 14.17 18.29 11.83
C PRO A 275 12.74 18.84 11.82
N ALA A 276 11.99 18.58 12.89
CA ALA A 276 10.76 19.30 13.15
C ALA A 276 11.04 20.82 13.20
N PRO A 277 10.09 21.68 12.79
CA PRO A 277 10.30 23.13 12.75
C PRO A 277 10.87 23.66 14.07
N GLY A 278 11.97 24.42 13.99
CA GLY A 278 12.63 25.04 15.14
C GLY A 278 13.57 24.14 15.95
N ARG A 279 13.91 22.93 15.49
CA ARG A 279 14.94 22.08 16.12
C ARG A 279 16.21 22.00 15.28
N GLU A 280 17.36 21.89 15.96
CA GLU A 280 18.64 21.61 15.31
C GLU A 280 18.58 20.28 14.55
N ARG A 281 19.19 20.26 13.36
CA ARG A 281 19.33 19.06 12.53
C ARG A 281 20.14 18.03 13.34
N PRO A 282 19.65 16.81 13.56
CA PRO A 282 20.44 15.80 14.25
C PRO A 282 21.77 15.61 13.53
N GLU A 283 22.88 15.50 14.26
CA GLU A 283 24.15 15.17 13.63
C GLU A 283 24.03 13.80 12.94
N PRO A 284 24.38 13.69 11.65
CA PRO A 284 24.30 12.43 10.93
C PRO A 284 25.16 11.38 11.63
N ALA A 285 24.53 10.28 12.02
CA ALA A 285 25.24 9.17 12.65
C ALA A 285 26.09 8.45 11.59
N GLU A 286 27.40 8.42 11.82
CA GLU A 286 28.29 7.52 11.09
C GLU A 286 27.90 6.07 11.41
N ARG A 287 27.65 5.30 10.36
CA ARG A 287 27.37 3.87 10.44
C ARG A 287 28.32 3.13 9.55
N GLU A 288 28.92 2.10 10.11
CA GLU A 288 29.63 1.09 9.35
C GLU A 288 28.59 0.24 8.60
N ILE A 289 28.69 0.24 7.27
CA ILE A 289 27.92 -0.64 6.41
C ILE A 289 28.90 -1.62 5.78
N GLU A 290 28.61 -2.90 5.93
CA GLU A 290 29.30 -3.95 5.21
C GLU A 290 28.73 -4.04 3.79
N MET A 291 29.62 -3.95 2.80
CA MET A 291 29.28 -3.98 1.38
C MET A 291 30.31 -4.77 0.60
N VAL A 292 29.90 -5.32 -0.54
CA VAL A 292 30.82 -6.00 -1.45
C VAL A 292 31.93 -5.05 -1.83
N ASP A 293 33.18 -5.50 -1.76
CA ASP A 293 34.33 -4.70 -2.18
C ASP A 293 34.16 -4.32 -3.67
N PRO A 294 34.05 -3.03 -4.03
CA PRO A 294 33.86 -2.60 -5.41
C PRO A 294 34.98 -3.04 -6.35
N ASP A 295 36.16 -3.32 -5.81
CA ASP A 295 37.32 -3.80 -6.57
C ASP A 295 37.34 -5.33 -6.73
N ASP A 296 36.43 -6.07 -6.08
CA ASP A 296 36.29 -7.52 -6.25
C ASP A 296 35.76 -7.85 -7.66
N PRO A 297 36.37 -8.81 -8.39
CA PRO A 297 35.89 -9.23 -9.72
C PRO A 297 34.42 -9.72 -9.75
N GLY A 298 33.89 -10.15 -8.60
CA GLY A 298 32.51 -10.55 -8.41
C GLY A 298 31.54 -9.40 -8.15
N ALA A 299 32.01 -8.16 -7.96
CA ALA A 299 31.15 -6.99 -7.77
C ALA A 299 30.37 -6.66 -9.05
N VAL A 300 29.08 -6.38 -8.90
CA VAL A 300 28.18 -6.00 -10.00
C VAL A 300 27.50 -4.68 -9.62
N PRO A 301 28.02 -3.53 -10.13
CA PRO A 301 27.36 -2.25 -9.91
C PRO A 301 26.10 -2.17 -10.78
N VAL A 302 24.95 -2.03 -10.14
CA VAL A 302 23.64 -1.93 -10.80
C VAL A 302 23.11 -0.51 -10.62
N LEU A 303 22.82 0.18 -11.72
CA LEU A 303 22.25 1.52 -11.68
C LEU A 303 20.74 1.45 -11.44
N PHE A 304 20.24 2.10 -10.39
CA PHE A 304 18.80 2.28 -10.20
C PHE A 304 18.31 3.44 -11.08
N PRO A 305 17.41 3.20 -12.07
CA PRO A 305 17.06 4.21 -13.06
C PRO A 305 16.31 5.38 -12.42
N ARG A 306 16.95 6.54 -12.41
CA ARG A 306 16.38 7.79 -11.89
C ARG A 306 15.30 8.36 -12.81
N ASP A 307 15.33 8.05 -14.10
CA ASP A 307 14.34 8.48 -15.09
C ASP A 307 12.98 7.79 -14.87
N ARG A 308 12.93 6.78 -14.00
CA ARG A 308 11.71 6.08 -13.58
C ARG A 308 11.29 6.42 -12.15
N ILE A 309 11.86 7.48 -11.54
CA ILE A 309 11.58 7.84 -10.14
C ILE A 309 10.10 8.09 -9.85
N GLY A 310 9.35 8.64 -10.80
CA GLY A 310 7.91 8.83 -10.67
C GLY A 310 7.09 7.54 -10.55
N GLU A 311 7.67 6.37 -10.84
CA GLU A 311 6.99 5.08 -10.67
C GLU A 311 7.08 4.55 -9.23
N TYR A 312 8.13 4.91 -8.48
CA TYR A 312 8.37 4.40 -7.13
C TYR A 312 8.41 5.47 -6.03
N LEU A 313 8.38 6.76 -6.38
CA LEU A 313 8.24 7.88 -5.45
C LEU A 313 7.15 8.82 -5.94
N SER A 314 6.12 8.98 -5.13
CA SER A 314 4.99 9.87 -5.38
C SER A 314 4.71 10.76 -4.19
N PHE A 315 3.96 11.84 -4.38
CA PHE A 315 3.52 12.72 -3.31
C PHE A 315 2.00 12.69 -3.26
N VAL A 316 1.46 12.08 -2.21
CA VAL A 316 0.03 11.82 -2.07
C VAL A 316 -0.52 12.73 -0.97
N ARG A 317 -1.69 13.30 -1.20
CA ARG A 317 -2.37 14.08 -0.19
C ARG A 317 -3.02 13.16 0.84
N GLU A 318 -2.72 13.39 2.11
CA GLU A 318 -3.43 12.81 3.25
C GLU A 318 -3.94 13.95 4.14
N GLY A 319 -5.22 14.31 3.99
CA GLY A 319 -5.79 15.48 4.66
C GLY A 319 -5.20 16.79 4.14
N ASP A 320 -4.68 17.61 5.04
CA ASP A 320 -4.01 18.89 4.79
C ASP A 320 -2.50 18.77 4.56
N VAL A 321 -1.98 17.53 4.48
CA VAL A 321 -0.55 17.25 4.33
C VAL A 321 -0.27 16.53 3.03
N LEU A 322 0.77 16.98 2.32
CA LEU A 322 1.34 16.26 1.20
C LEU A 322 2.44 15.32 1.72
N GLU A 323 2.26 14.00 1.58
CA GLU A 323 3.22 13.01 2.08
C GLU A 323 3.99 12.31 0.95
N PRO A 324 5.31 12.13 1.07
CA PRO A 324 6.08 11.33 0.13
C PRO A 324 5.78 9.84 0.37
N ARG A 325 5.31 9.16 -0.68
CA ARG A 325 4.99 7.73 -0.67
C ARG A 325 5.95 6.98 -1.56
N PHE A 326 6.65 6.01 -0.98
CA PHE A 326 7.52 5.08 -1.69
C PHE A 326 6.78 3.79 -2.03
N ASP A 327 6.74 3.43 -3.31
CA ASP A 327 6.15 2.18 -3.79
C ASP A 327 7.25 1.11 -3.92
N ALA A 328 7.30 0.23 -2.93
CA ALA A 328 8.29 -0.84 -2.86
C ALA A 328 8.08 -1.92 -3.94
N ASP A 329 6.84 -2.17 -4.36
CA ASP A 329 6.54 -3.17 -5.39
C ASP A 329 6.95 -2.66 -6.77
N ALA A 330 6.70 -1.38 -7.06
CA ALA A 330 7.20 -0.72 -8.26
C ALA A 330 8.74 -0.72 -8.30
N ALA A 331 9.40 -0.34 -7.20
CA ALA A 331 10.86 -0.38 -7.10
C ALA A 331 11.42 -1.79 -7.30
N LYS A 332 10.78 -2.82 -6.71
CA LYS A 332 11.15 -4.22 -6.93
C LYS A 332 10.97 -4.60 -8.41
N GLY A 333 9.86 -4.25 -9.04
CA GLY A 333 9.62 -4.56 -10.47
C GLY A 333 10.67 -3.96 -11.42
N ILE A 334 11.34 -2.89 -11.00
CA ILE A 334 12.49 -2.31 -11.72
C ILE A 334 13.78 -3.08 -11.42
N LEU A 335 14.04 -3.39 -10.15
CA LEU A 335 15.29 -3.99 -9.69
C LEU A 335 15.39 -5.50 -9.97
N ASP A 336 14.28 -6.22 -9.97
CA ASP A 336 14.22 -7.67 -10.18
C ASP A 336 14.96 -8.12 -11.47
N PRO A 337 14.66 -7.60 -12.67
CA PRO A 337 15.40 -7.96 -13.88
C PRO A 337 16.85 -7.44 -13.89
N LEU A 338 17.16 -6.40 -13.10
CA LEU A 338 18.52 -5.85 -13.02
C LEU A 338 19.43 -6.66 -12.08
N LEU A 339 18.84 -7.39 -11.14
CA LEU A 339 19.54 -8.21 -10.14
C LEU A 339 19.46 -9.71 -10.47
N GLU A 340 18.73 -10.12 -11.49
CA GLU A 340 18.54 -11.53 -11.88
C GLU A 340 19.89 -12.27 -12.07
N GLU A 341 20.87 -11.64 -12.72
CA GLU A 341 22.21 -12.24 -12.94
C GLU A 341 23.03 -12.42 -11.65
N THR A 342 22.56 -11.84 -10.54
CA THR A 342 23.21 -11.89 -9.22
C THR A 342 22.55 -12.90 -8.28
N GLU A 343 21.43 -13.48 -8.71
CA GLU A 343 20.74 -14.57 -8.04
C GLU A 343 21.15 -15.92 -8.65
N GLN A 344 21.02 -16.98 -7.85
CA GLN A 344 21.34 -18.33 -8.31
C GLN A 344 20.30 -19.31 -7.78
N VAL A 345 19.68 -20.06 -8.69
CA VAL A 345 18.74 -21.10 -8.30
C VAL A 345 19.54 -22.28 -7.72
N GLY A 346 19.31 -22.56 -6.44
CA GLY A 346 19.92 -23.69 -5.76
C GLY A 346 19.44 -25.02 -6.33
N ARG A 347 20.33 -26.00 -6.36
CA ARG A 347 20.04 -27.38 -6.80
C ARG A 347 20.79 -28.35 -5.92
N ASP A 348 20.13 -29.41 -5.51
CA ASP A 348 20.78 -30.47 -4.75
C ASP A 348 21.75 -31.25 -5.63
N ALA A 349 22.74 -31.88 -5.00
CA ALA A 349 23.52 -32.89 -5.67
C ALA A 349 22.59 -34.03 -6.07
N SER A 350 22.87 -34.66 -7.21
CA SER A 350 22.09 -35.79 -7.70
C SER A 350 22.99 -36.86 -8.31
N PHE A 351 22.39 -37.97 -8.69
CA PHE A 351 23.11 -39.12 -9.23
C PHE A 351 22.57 -39.45 -10.61
N GLU A 352 23.47 -39.56 -11.58
CA GLU A 352 23.18 -40.08 -12.91
C GLU A 352 23.71 -41.51 -13.03
N PHE A 353 22.88 -42.38 -13.62
CA PHE A 353 23.19 -43.80 -13.76
C PHE A 353 23.36 -44.16 -15.24
N SER A 354 24.50 -44.76 -15.57
CA SER A 354 24.79 -45.25 -16.92
C SER A 354 25.35 -46.66 -16.85
N GLY A 355 24.61 -47.62 -17.40
CA GLY A 355 24.99 -49.04 -17.36
C GLY A 355 25.12 -49.55 -15.92
N SER A 356 26.36 -49.73 -15.48
CA SER A 356 26.71 -50.21 -14.13
C SER A 356 27.51 -49.21 -13.29
N SER A 357 27.59 -47.94 -13.70
CA SER A 357 28.27 -46.88 -12.96
C SER A 357 27.34 -45.73 -12.59
N ALA A 358 27.56 -45.17 -11.41
CA ALA A 358 26.93 -43.93 -10.94
C ALA A 358 27.91 -42.75 -11.03
N THR A 359 27.42 -41.59 -11.47
CA THR A 359 28.16 -40.31 -11.51
C THR A 359 27.41 -39.29 -10.66
N ILE A 360 28.15 -38.50 -9.88
CA ILE A 360 27.57 -37.41 -9.09
C ILE A 360 27.46 -36.17 -9.96
N VAL A 361 26.26 -35.59 -9.99
CA VAL A 361 26.02 -34.24 -10.47
C VAL A 361 26.13 -33.32 -9.25
N PRO A 362 27.11 -32.40 -9.21
CA PRO A 362 27.33 -31.54 -8.05
C PRO A 362 26.12 -30.67 -7.69
N ALA A 363 25.98 -30.39 -6.41
CA ALA A 363 25.03 -29.41 -5.91
C ALA A 363 25.43 -27.99 -6.36
N VAL A 364 24.44 -27.14 -6.54
CA VAL A 364 24.59 -25.71 -6.79
C VAL A 364 23.99 -24.97 -5.59
N GLN A 365 24.78 -24.14 -4.92
CA GLN A 365 24.27 -23.34 -3.80
C GLN A 365 23.30 -22.28 -4.34
N GLY A 366 22.13 -22.18 -3.71
CA GLY A 366 21.14 -21.17 -4.06
C GLY A 366 21.39 -19.87 -3.33
N ARG A 367 20.98 -18.76 -3.94
CA ARG A 367 20.88 -17.45 -3.29
C ARG A 367 19.81 -16.59 -3.94
N THR A 368 19.17 -15.76 -3.13
CA THR A 368 18.18 -14.79 -3.59
C THR A 368 18.38 -13.45 -2.88
N VAL A 369 17.95 -12.36 -3.49
CA VAL A 369 18.05 -11.02 -2.91
C VAL A 369 17.20 -10.89 -1.65
N GLU A 370 17.75 -10.27 -0.60
CA GLU A 370 17.01 -9.84 0.59
C GLU A 370 16.18 -8.58 0.31
N TRP A 371 15.03 -8.76 -0.35
CA TRP A 371 14.19 -7.65 -0.81
C TRP A 371 13.73 -6.71 0.32
N GLY A 372 13.32 -7.23 1.47
CA GLY A 372 12.80 -6.42 2.58
C GLY A 372 13.82 -5.37 3.07
N PRO A 373 15.00 -5.79 3.55
CA PRO A 373 16.07 -4.87 3.96
C PRO A 373 16.58 -3.96 2.84
N LEU A 374 16.60 -4.44 1.58
CA LEU A 374 17.00 -3.61 0.45
C LEU A 374 16.01 -2.47 0.20
N LEU A 375 14.73 -2.79 0.02
CA LEU A 375 13.68 -1.82 -0.27
C LEU A 375 13.42 -0.86 0.90
N GLY A 376 13.56 -1.33 2.14
CA GLY A 376 13.43 -0.49 3.34
C GLY A 376 14.51 0.58 3.48
N ARG A 377 15.69 0.39 2.88
CA ARG A 377 16.81 1.36 2.91
C ARG A 377 16.78 2.36 1.74
N LEU A 378 16.09 2.04 0.64
CA LEU A 378 16.05 2.88 -0.56
C LEU A 378 15.59 4.32 -0.32
N PRO A 379 14.49 4.62 0.41
CA PRO A 379 14.01 5.99 0.58
C PRO A 379 15.04 6.92 1.25
N GLY A 380 15.74 6.42 2.27
CA GLY A 380 16.81 7.14 2.93
C GLY A 380 17.99 7.38 1.98
N GLN A 381 18.39 6.36 1.23
CA GLN A 381 19.52 6.47 0.30
C GLN A 381 19.24 7.41 -0.89
N LEU A 382 17.99 7.48 -1.35
CA LEU A 382 17.55 8.40 -2.40
C LEU A 382 17.61 9.87 -1.94
N THR A 383 17.40 10.16 -0.66
CA THR A 383 17.40 11.53 -0.14
C THR A 383 18.76 11.98 0.40
N ASP A 384 19.74 11.07 0.45
CA ASP A 384 21.10 11.38 0.89
C ASP A 384 21.88 12.19 -0.18
N VAL A 385 22.02 13.48 0.04
CA VAL A 385 22.77 14.39 -0.85
C VAL A 385 24.25 14.47 -0.51
N ASP A 386 24.63 14.21 0.75
CA ASP A 386 25.98 14.41 1.26
C ASP A 386 26.81 13.11 1.25
N GLY A 387 26.15 11.96 1.35
CA GLY A 387 26.77 10.65 1.37
C GLY A 387 26.99 10.01 -0.02
N PRO A 388 27.68 8.85 -0.04
CA PRO A 388 27.84 8.04 -1.24
C PRO A 388 26.47 7.50 -1.68
N ARG A 389 26.10 7.69 -2.96
CA ARG A 389 24.87 7.14 -3.58
C ARG A 389 25.05 5.67 -3.91
N VAL A 390 25.30 4.88 -2.87
CA VAL A 390 25.62 3.47 -3.00
C VAL A 390 24.85 2.65 -1.97
N LEU A 391 24.18 1.59 -2.40
CA LEU A 391 23.41 0.71 -1.53
C LEU A 391 23.84 -0.76 -1.70
N PRO A 392 24.34 -1.44 -0.66
CA PRO A 392 24.69 -2.85 -0.79
C PRO A 392 23.44 -3.74 -0.86
N VAL A 393 23.50 -4.72 -1.77
CA VAL A 393 22.50 -5.78 -1.91
C VAL A 393 22.87 -6.94 -0.99
N GLY A 394 21.95 -7.29 -0.09
CA GLY A 394 22.05 -8.49 0.74
C GLY A 394 21.43 -9.71 0.06
N TYR A 395 21.90 -10.90 0.41
CA TYR A 395 21.42 -12.16 -0.15
C TYR A 395 21.14 -13.18 0.94
N VAL A 396 20.08 -13.97 0.76
CA VAL A 396 19.84 -15.17 1.58
C VAL A 396 20.34 -16.37 0.81
N GLY A 397 21.33 -17.06 1.39
CA GLY A 397 21.77 -18.37 0.90
C GLY A 397 20.72 -19.44 1.16
N ARG A 398 20.58 -20.37 0.21
CA ARG A 398 19.81 -21.60 0.35
C ARG A 398 20.74 -22.77 0.13
N ASP A 399 21.11 -23.41 1.23
CA ASP A 399 21.95 -24.60 1.18
C ASP A 399 21.17 -25.75 0.51
N PRO A 400 21.85 -26.56 -0.31
CA PRO A 400 21.25 -27.74 -0.90
C PRO A 400 20.91 -28.77 0.20
N GLU A 401 19.79 -29.48 0.05
CA GLU A 401 19.37 -30.55 0.96
C GLU A 401 20.35 -31.74 0.92
N LEU A 402 20.95 -31.98 -0.25
CA LEU A 402 22.07 -32.90 -0.43
C LEU A 402 23.27 -32.15 -1.02
N THR A 403 24.32 -31.96 -0.22
CA THR A 403 25.56 -31.33 -0.69
C THR A 403 26.39 -32.28 -1.56
N THR A 404 27.25 -31.74 -2.42
CA THR A 404 28.22 -32.54 -3.20
C THR A 404 29.10 -33.41 -2.30
N ALA A 405 29.57 -32.85 -1.18
CA ALA A 405 30.40 -33.56 -0.23
C ALA A 405 29.66 -34.71 0.47
N GLU A 406 28.35 -34.59 0.70
CA GLU A 406 27.52 -35.68 1.21
C GLU A 406 27.28 -36.76 0.16
N ALA A 407 27.01 -36.37 -1.09
CA ALA A 407 26.84 -37.30 -2.20
C ALA A 407 28.12 -38.14 -2.45
N GLU A 408 29.30 -37.52 -2.34
CA GLU A 408 30.59 -38.21 -2.42
C GLU A 408 30.80 -39.20 -1.26
N ARG A 409 30.48 -38.77 -0.04
CA ARG A 409 30.55 -39.62 1.16
C ARG A 409 29.52 -40.74 1.15
N ALA A 410 28.42 -40.58 0.42
CA ALA A 410 27.37 -41.58 0.32
C ALA A 410 27.80 -42.85 -0.43
N GLY A 411 28.91 -42.83 -1.18
CA GLY A 411 29.51 -44.03 -1.75
C GLY A 411 28.62 -44.79 -2.74
N ILE A 412 27.83 -44.08 -3.56
CA ILE A 412 26.96 -44.70 -4.57
C ILE A 412 27.81 -45.16 -5.76
N ARG A 413 27.93 -46.47 -5.98
CA ARG A 413 28.87 -47.04 -6.98
C ARG A 413 28.19 -47.95 -7.99
N GLU A 414 27.45 -48.95 -7.53
CA GLU A 414 26.84 -49.99 -8.37
C GLU A 414 25.47 -50.45 -7.84
N PRO A 415 24.66 -51.16 -8.65
CA PRO A 415 23.38 -51.71 -8.19
C PRO A 415 23.61 -52.80 -7.14
N VAL A 416 23.08 -52.59 -5.93
CA VAL A 416 23.12 -53.57 -4.84
C VAL A 416 21.84 -54.41 -4.76
N GLY A 417 20.76 -53.96 -5.40
CA GLY A 417 19.52 -54.73 -5.55
C GLY A 417 18.75 -54.29 -6.80
N GLN A 418 18.09 -55.22 -7.47
CA GLN A 418 17.31 -54.93 -8.67
C GLN A 418 16.17 -55.93 -8.82
N PHE A 419 14.99 -55.43 -9.24
CA PHE A 419 13.90 -56.29 -9.66
C PHE A 419 13.11 -55.70 -10.82
N THR A 420 12.63 -56.57 -11.71
CA THR A 420 11.81 -56.19 -12.87
C THR A 420 10.51 -56.99 -12.86
N VAL A 421 9.39 -56.28 -12.97
CA VAL A 421 8.05 -56.85 -13.12
C VAL A 421 7.58 -56.64 -14.56
N ALA A 422 7.19 -57.71 -15.25
CA ALA A 422 6.76 -57.67 -16.65
C ALA A 422 5.30 -57.18 -16.80
N VAL A 423 5.04 -55.95 -16.36
CA VAL A 423 3.77 -55.23 -16.48
C VAL A 423 4.04 -53.88 -17.10
N SER A 424 3.21 -53.47 -18.07
CA SER A 424 3.29 -52.13 -18.67
C SER A 424 3.03 -51.05 -17.63
N ALA A 425 3.77 -49.95 -17.66
CA ALA A 425 3.57 -48.84 -16.74
C ALA A 425 2.36 -47.97 -17.17
N SER A 426 1.30 -47.95 -16.36
CA SER A 426 0.16 -47.02 -16.51
C SER A 426 0.59 -45.58 -16.20
N GLY A 427 -0.24 -44.58 -16.52
CA GLY A 427 0.05 -43.18 -16.16
C GLY A 427 0.25 -42.96 -14.65
N GLN A 428 -0.51 -43.68 -13.81
CA GLN A 428 -0.35 -43.63 -12.35
C GLN A 428 0.98 -44.26 -11.92
N ALA A 429 1.32 -45.42 -12.49
CA ALA A 429 2.60 -46.07 -12.22
C ALA A 429 3.80 -45.21 -12.65
N GLN A 430 3.70 -44.52 -13.80
CA GLN A 430 4.74 -43.59 -14.26
C GLN A 430 4.91 -42.41 -13.29
N SER A 431 3.82 -41.88 -12.73
CA SER A 431 3.89 -40.83 -11.70
C SER A 431 4.60 -41.32 -10.43
N MET A 432 4.32 -42.55 -9.99
CA MET A 432 5.03 -43.14 -8.85
C MET A 432 6.51 -43.32 -9.15
N ILE A 433 6.85 -43.85 -10.33
CA ILE A 433 8.23 -44.05 -10.78
C ILE A 433 9.00 -42.73 -10.77
N ALA A 434 8.41 -41.66 -11.31
CA ALA A 434 9.04 -40.34 -11.32
C ALA A 434 9.29 -39.77 -9.91
N SER A 435 8.41 -40.09 -8.95
CA SER A 435 8.57 -39.64 -7.55
C SER A 435 9.66 -40.43 -6.81
N LEU A 436 9.85 -41.69 -7.18
CA LEU A 436 10.84 -42.58 -6.57
C LEU A 436 12.25 -42.40 -7.17
N ALA A 437 12.34 -42.10 -8.47
CA ALA A 437 13.61 -42.01 -9.16
C ALA A 437 14.50 -40.89 -8.59
N GLY A 438 15.74 -41.23 -8.26
CA GLY A 438 16.73 -40.32 -7.68
C GLY A 438 16.61 -40.15 -6.16
N HIS A 439 15.63 -40.77 -5.50
CA HIS A 439 15.46 -40.61 -4.05
C HIS A 439 16.65 -41.18 -3.27
N PHE A 440 17.30 -40.32 -2.49
CA PHE A 440 18.47 -40.64 -1.67
C PHE A 440 18.06 -41.07 -0.27
N ILE A 441 18.63 -42.18 0.20
CA ILE A 441 18.41 -42.74 1.52
C ILE A 441 19.76 -42.80 2.24
N PRO A 442 20.00 -41.98 3.27
CA PRO A 442 21.27 -41.96 3.97
C PRO A 442 21.56 -43.29 4.69
N ALA A 443 22.83 -43.51 5.06
CA ALA A 443 23.21 -44.64 5.90
C ALA A 443 22.42 -44.62 7.22
N GLY A 444 21.83 -45.76 7.59
CA GLY A 444 20.93 -45.88 8.75
C GLY A 444 19.52 -45.32 8.55
N GLY A 445 19.24 -44.64 7.43
CA GLY A 445 17.96 -44.00 7.13
C GLY A 445 16.85 -45.00 6.78
N SER A 446 15.60 -44.60 6.98
CA SER A 446 14.42 -45.37 6.58
C SER A 446 13.74 -44.74 5.37
N PHE A 447 13.06 -45.57 4.59
CA PHE A 447 12.32 -45.18 3.40
C PHE A 447 10.86 -45.66 3.51
N SER A 448 9.93 -44.83 3.05
CA SER A 448 8.50 -45.15 2.91
C SER A 448 8.01 -44.73 1.53
N MET A 449 7.50 -45.69 0.75
CA MET A 449 6.92 -45.42 -0.56
C MET A 449 5.65 -44.59 -0.43
N ALA A 450 4.85 -44.82 0.61
CA ALA A 450 3.62 -44.07 0.84
C ALA A 450 3.88 -42.57 1.08
N GLU A 451 4.99 -42.21 1.73
CA GLU A 451 5.38 -40.81 1.94
C GLU A 451 5.92 -40.15 0.65
N VAL A 452 6.71 -40.90 -0.14
CA VAL A 452 7.40 -40.35 -1.32
C VAL A 452 6.53 -40.34 -2.58
N ALA A 453 5.78 -41.41 -2.81
CA ALA A 453 5.01 -41.64 -4.04
C ALA A 453 3.50 -41.80 -3.82
N GLY A 454 3.04 -41.81 -2.56
CA GLY A 454 1.65 -42.08 -2.21
C GLY A 454 1.27 -43.55 -2.33
N THR A 455 0.00 -43.84 -2.02
CA THR A 455 -0.60 -45.17 -2.18
C THR A 455 -1.62 -45.17 -3.31
N VAL A 456 -1.64 -46.25 -4.10
CA VAL A 456 -2.56 -46.43 -5.23
C VAL A 456 -3.27 -47.77 -5.10
N SER A 457 -4.60 -47.76 -5.10
CA SER A 457 -5.42 -48.97 -4.96
C SER A 457 -6.03 -49.38 -6.30
N GLY A 458 -6.07 -50.69 -6.57
CA GLY A 458 -6.73 -51.27 -7.73
C GLY A 458 -5.98 -51.13 -9.07
N ASP A 459 -4.74 -50.65 -9.08
CA ASP A 459 -3.91 -50.53 -10.28
C ASP A 459 -2.79 -51.60 -10.27
N VAL A 460 -2.80 -52.50 -11.26
CA VAL A 460 -1.82 -53.60 -11.38
C VAL A 460 -0.42 -53.09 -11.73
N SER A 461 -0.32 -51.98 -12.47
CA SER A 461 0.94 -51.34 -12.81
C SER A 461 1.54 -50.64 -11.60
N ALA A 462 0.74 -50.02 -10.73
CA ALA A 462 1.19 -49.48 -9.46
C ALA A 462 1.66 -50.59 -8.51
N ASP A 463 0.91 -51.69 -8.41
CA ASP A 463 1.35 -52.90 -7.70
C ASP A 463 2.68 -53.45 -8.25
N ALA A 464 2.95 -53.29 -9.55
CA ALA A 464 4.22 -53.66 -10.16
C ALA A 464 5.37 -52.78 -9.67
N VAL A 465 5.15 -51.47 -9.48
CA VAL A 465 6.12 -50.55 -8.85
C VAL A 465 6.41 -50.97 -7.42
N ALA A 466 5.36 -51.15 -6.59
CA ALA A 466 5.48 -51.58 -5.21
C ALA A 466 6.23 -52.92 -5.09
N THR A 467 5.87 -53.89 -5.95
CA THR A 467 6.53 -55.19 -6.01
C THR A 467 8.01 -55.06 -6.42
N ALA A 468 8.32 -54.28 -7.46
CA ALA A 468 9.70 -54.08 -7.90
C ALA A 468 10.55 -53.42 -6.80
N LEU A 469 10.03 -52.39 -6.15
CA LEU A 469 10.70 -51.67 -5.06
C LEU A 469 10.96 -52.57 -3.85
N PHE A 470 9.94 -53.29 -3.38
CA PHE A 470 10.08 -54.23 -2.28
C PHE A 470 11.17 -55.27 -2.58
N ASN A 471 11.19 -55.79 -3.81
CA ASN A 471 12.13 -56.82 -4.19
C ASN A 471 13.56 -56.31 -4.39
N ALA A 472 13.73 -55.10 -4.92
CA ALA A 472 15.03 -54.46 -4.99
C ALA A 472 15.61 -54.24 -3.57
N ALA A 473 14.79 -53.80 -2.61
CA ALA A 473 15.16 -53.69 -1.19
C ALA A 473 15.40 -55.07 -0.53
N PHE A 474 14.61 -56.06 -0.90
CA PHE A 474 14.77 -57.44 -0.42
C PHE A 474 16.13 -58.01 -0.85
N ASP A 475 16.52 -57.79 -2.10
CA ASP A 475 17.75 -58.32 -2.68
C ASP A 475 18.99 -57.49 -2.30
N SER A 476 18.84 -56.21 -1.94
CA SER A 476 19.96 -55.36 -1.44
C SER A 476 20.40 -55.67 -0.01
N GLY A 477 19.60 -56.43 0.74
CA GLY A 477 19.85 -56.67 2.17
C GLY A 477 19.40 -55.52 3.08
N ALA A 478 18.59 -54.58 2.58
CA ALA A 478 17.94 -53.57 3.42
C ALA A 478 17.11 -54.23 4.54
N GLN A 479 17.04 -53.61 5.71
CA GLN A 479 16.44 -54.18 6.92
C GLN A 479 15.02 -53.63 7.17
N ASP A 480 14.33 -54.16 8.18
CA ASP A 480 13.01 -53.69 8.62
C ASP A 480 11.99 -53.54 7.46
N LEU A 481 11.94 -54.56 6.61
CA LEU A 481 11.09 -54.55 5.43
C LEU A 481 9.61 -54.49 5.80
N VAL A 482 8.90 -53.53 5.21
CA VAL A 482 7.45 -53.34 5.31
C VAL A 482 6.84 -53.60 3.95
N ARG A 483 5.83 -54.48 3.90
CA ARG A 483 4.95 -54.63 2.74
C ARG A 483 3.61 -55.23 3.12
N SER A 484 2.62 -55.04 2.26
CA SER A 484 1.41 -55.88 2.20
C SER A 484 1.39 -56.67 0.90
N SER A 485 1.01 -57.95 0.95
CA SER A 485 0.83 -58.75 -0.27
C SER A 485 -0.39 -58.32 -1.06
N ARG A 486 -0.40 -58.55 -2.38
CA ARG A 486 -1.55 -58.30 -3.25
C ARG A 486 -2.72 -59.24 -2.97
N GLY A 487 -2.42 -60.43 -2.42
CA GLY A 487 -3.43 -61.47 -2.11
C GLY A 487 -3.99 -62.18 -3.34
N LEU A 488 -3.53 -61.81 -4.54
CA LEU A 488 -3.93 -62.36 -5.83
C LEU A 488 -2.70 -62.92 -6.56
N ASP A 489 -2.78 -64.18 -6.97
CA ASP A 489 -1.70 -64.81 -7.73
C ASP A 489 -1.74 -64.39 -9.20
N GLY A 490 -0.57 -64.11 -9.78
CA GLY A 490 -0.44 -63.67 -11.17
C GLY A 490 0.97 -63.87 -11.69
N ASP A 491 1.09 -64.35 -12.93
CA ASP A 491 2.35 -64.86 -13.49
C ASP A 491 3.48 -63.82 -13.55
N ALA A 492 3.14 -62.52 -13.63
CA ALA A 492 4.14 -61.45 -13.64
C ALA A 492 4.74 -61.14 -12.26
N PHE A 493 4.19 -61.70 -11.17
CA PHE A 493 4.53 -61.36 -9.79
C PHE A 493 5.10 -62.58 -9.05
N PRO A 494 6.22 -62.42 -8.31
CA PRO A 494 6.84 -63.54 -7.61
C PRO A 494 5.99 -63.97 -6.39
N ALA A 495 5.56 -65.23 -6.38
CA ALA A 495 4.80 -65.79 -5.26
C ALA A 495 5.58 -65.67 -3.93
N GLY A 496 4.93 -65.11 -2.90
CA GLY A 496 5.50 -64.84 -1.58
C GLY A 496 6.30 -63.55 -1.46
N ARG A 497 6.58 -62.85 -2.58
CA ARG A 497 7.38 -61.61 -2.64
C ARG A 497 6.65 -60.47 -3.36
N ASP A 498 5.37 -60.64 -3.66
CA ASP A 498 4.50 -59.61 -4.23
C ASP A 498 4.19 -58.52 -3.20
N ALA A 499 4.03 -57.28 -3.66
CA ALA A 499 3.57 -56.16 -2.85
C ALA A 499 2.47 -55.39 -3.57
N THR A 500 1.54 -54.81 -2.81
CA THR A 500 0.52 -53.91 -3.35
C THR A 500 0.88 -52.44 -3.11
N ALA A 501 0.55 -51.58 -4.07
CA ALA A 501 0.68 -50.14 -3.92
C ALA A 501 -0.43 -49.51 -3.05
N SER A 502 -1.44 -50.29 -2.64
CA SER A 502 -2.51 -49.82 -1.74
C SER A 502 -2.07 -49.67 -0.28
N ALA A 503 -0.84 -50.07 0.03
CA ALA A 503 -0.21 -49.95 1.33
C ALA A 503 1.26 -49.55 1.16
N ASP A 504 1.92 -49.21 2.26
CA ASP A 504 3.31 -48.81 2.22
C ASP A 504 4.25 -49.98 1.86
N VAL A 505 5.30 -49.62 1.12
CA VAL A 505 6.51 -50.43 0.93
C VAL A 505 7.65 -49.63 1.53
N GLY A 506 8.19 -50.14 2.63
CA GLY A 506 9.22 -49.46 3.41
C GLY A 506 10.39 -50.37 3.75
N PHE A 507 11.53 -49.77 4.05
CA PHE A 507 12.73 -50.47 4.50
C PHE A 507 13.71 -49.50 5.17
N ARG A 508 14.65 -50.03 5.94
CA ARG A 508 15.79 -49.28 6.49
C ARG A 508 17.09 -49.63 5.77
N ASN A 509 17.82 -48.60 5.34
CA ASN A 509 19.19 -48.74 4.85
C ASN A 509 20.14 -49.03 6.01
N ALA A 510 20.42 -50.30 6.30
CA ALA A 510 21.37 -50.69 7.35
C ALA A 510 22.81 -50.81 6.85
N GLN A 511 23.13 -50.29 5.66
CA GLN A 511 24.50 -50.23 5.16
C GLN A 511 25.25 -49.06 5.78
N ASP A 512 26.58 -49.09 5.68
CA ASP A 512 27.44 -48.02 6.18
C ASP A 512 27.47 -46.85 5.16
N THR A 513 27.06 -47.10 3.91
CA THR A 513 26.88 -46.11 2.83
C THR A 513 25.41 -45.80 2.50
N GLY A 514 25.18 -44.77 1.70
CA GLY A 514 23.84 -44.40 1.24
C GLY A 514 23.26 -45.36 0.19
N LEU A 515 21.97 -45.20 -0.09
CA LEU A 515 21.24 -45.85 -1.18
C LEU A 515 20.56 -44.81 -2.06
N VAL A 516 20.44 -45.07 -3.36
CA VAL A 516 19.62 -44.27 -4.27
C VAL A 516 18.70 -45.17 -5.07
N ILE A 517 17.43 -44.77 -5.20
CA ILE A 517 16.43 -45.49 -5.99
C ILE A 517 16.52 -45.06 -7.46
N ASP A 518 16.79 -46.00 -8.35
CA ASP A 518 16.64 -45.85 -9.81
C ASP A 518 15.41 -46.64 -10.25
N ALA A 519 14.34 -45.93 -10.62
CA ALA A 519 13.09 -46.53 -11.04
C ALA A 519 12.79 -46.15 -12.50
N SER A 520 12.35 -47.12 -13.30
CA SER A 520 11.99 -46.90 -14.70
C SER A 520 10.81 -47.76 -15.14
N GLY A 521 9.97 -47.22 -16.01
CA GLY A 521 8.78 -47.88 -16.56
C GLY A 521 8.78 -47.83 -18.08
N SER A 522 8.52 -48.96 -18.71
CA SER A 522 8.40 -49.10 -20.16
C SER A 522 7.00 -49.61 -20.56
N GLY A 523 6.77 -49.76 -21.86
CA GLY A 523 5.53 -50.31 -22.40
C GLY A 523 5.24 -51.76 -22.02
N ASN A 524 6.19 -52.48 -21.39
CA ASN A 524 6.02 -53.88 -21.03
C ASN A 524 6.59 -54.27 -19.65
N SER A 525 7.27 -53.35 -18.94
CA SER A 525 7.93 -53.69 -17.68
C SER A 525 8.16 -52.47 -16.80
N VAL A 526 8.18 -52.72 -15.50
CA VAL A 526 8.62 -51.79 -14.45
C VAL A 526 9.88 -52.36 -13.81
N THR A 527 10.93 -51.56 -13.70
CA THR A 527 12.21 -51.95 -13.08
C THR A 527 12.56 -50.97 -11.98
N VAL A 528 12.97 -51.49 -10.82
CA VAL A 528 13.56 -50.71 -9.73
C VAL A 528 14.93 -51.29 -9.40
N ARG A 529 15.92 -50.41 -9.28
CA ARG A 529 17.28 -50.68 -8.82
C ARG A 529 17.59 -49.83 -7.60
N LEU A 530 18.32 -50.40 -6.65
CA LEU A 530 18.93 -49.67 -5.55
C LEU A 530 20.43 -49.61 -5.81
N TRP A 531 20.94 -48.39 -5.94
CA TRP A 531 22.36 -48.12 -6.10
C TRP A 531 23.02 -47.83 -4.76
N GLY A 532 24.22 -48.34 -4.54
CA GLY A 532 24.97 -48.17 -3.29
C GLY A 532 26.40 -48.72 -3.38
N THR A 533 26.99 -49.07 -2.24
CA THR A 533 28.21 -49.88 -2.16
C THR A 533 27.84 -51.31 -1.72
N PRO A 534 28.29 -52.36 -2.42
CA PRO A 534 28.03 -53.74 -2.01
C PRO A 534 28.65 -54.06 -0.66
N GLU A 535 27.80 -54.29 0.34
CA GLU A 535 28.22 -54.71 1.68
C GLU A 535 27.63 -56.07 2.09
N TYR A 536 26.48 -56.42 1.51
CA TYR A 536 25.71 -57.60 1.88
C TYR A 536 25.62 -58.63 0.75
N THR A 537 25.54 -59.90 1.14
CA THR A 537 25.17 -61.01 0.25
C THR A 537 23.86 -61.61 0.72
N VAL A 538 22.85 -61.63 -0.16
CA VAL A 538 21.53 -62.18 0.16
C VAL A 538 21.38 -63.59 -0.42
N ARG A 539 20.99 -64.55 0.41
CA ARG A 539 20.63 -65.92 -0.02
C ARG A 539 19.15 -66.16 0.20
N VAL A 540 18.43 -66.55 -0.85
CA VAL A 540 16.97 -66.70 -0.82
C VAL A 540 16.59 -68.17 -0.94
N SER A 541 15.58 -68.58 -0.19
CA SER A 541 14.97 -69.91 -0.27
C SER A 541 13.45 -69.81 -0.21
N THR A 542 12.77 -70.65 -0.99
CA THR A 542 11.30 -70.68 -1.05
C THR A 542 10.82 -72.01 -0.48
N ALA A 543 9.92 -71.94 0.50
CA ALA A 543 9.31 -73.13 1.06
C ALA A 543 8.25 -73.71 0.11
N PRO A 544 7.94 -75.02 0.18
CA PRO A 544 6.79 -75.59 -0.51
C PRO A 544 5.50 -74.84 -0.17
N ARG A 545 4.58 -74.73 -1.14
CA ARG A 545 3.26 -74.11 -0.93
C ARG A 545 2.49 -74.85 0.17
N THR A 546 1.87 -74.07 1.07
CA THR A 546 1.10 -74.58 2.23
C THR A 546 -0.33 -74.04 2.19
N ASP A 547 -1.19 -74.47 3.12
CA ASP A 547 -2.59 -74.01 3.25
C ASP A 547 -3.38 -74.02 1.92
N ILE A 548 -3.26 -75.13 1.18
CA ILE A 548 -3.89 -75.28 -0.13
C ILE A 548 -5.42 -75.27 0.03
N ARG A 549 -6.07 -74.32 -0.63
CA ARG A 549 -7.53 -74.14 -0.65
C ARG A 549 -8.04 -74.40 -2.06
N ARG A 550 -8.84 -75.44 -2.23
CA ARG A 550 -9.29 -75.88 -3.55
C ARG A 550 -10.22 -74.86 -4.20
N ALA A 551 -10.02 -74.61 -5.49
CA ALA A 551 -10.94 -73.82 -6.32
C ALA A 551 -12.30 -74.52 -6.43
N GLN A 552 -13.39 -73.74 -6.39
CA GLN A 552 -14.71 -74.28 -6.68
C GLN A 552 -14.99 -74.22 -8.18
N THR A 553 -15.92 -75.05 -8.65
CA THR A 553 -16.43 -74.96 -10.03
C THR A 553 -17.77 -74.26 -10.03
N ARG A 554 -17.86 -73.18 -10.79
CA ARG A 554 -19.10 -72.41 -10.98
C ARG A 554 -19.57 -72.56 -12.42
N VAL A 555 -20.80 -73.01 -12.58
CA VAL A 555 -21.47 -73.05 -13.89
C VAL A 555 -22.24 -71.75 -14.04
N VAL A 556 -22.00 -71.03 -15.13
CA VAL A 556 -22.65 -69.75 -15.40
C VAL A 556 -23.45 -69.86 -16.70
N GLY A 557 -24.76 -69.60 -16.60
CA GLY A 557 -25.76 -69.72 -17.66
C GLY A 557 -25.93 -68.47 -18.54
N THR A 558 -25.37 -67.34 -18.12
CA THR A 558 -25.67 -66.03 -18.69
C THR A 558 -24.97 -65.77 -20.01
N ALA A 559 -25.65 -65.07 -20.93
CA ALA A 559 -25.06 -64.56 -22.16
C ALA A 559 -23.83 -63.69 -21.84
N GLY A 560 -22.70 -63.94 -22.50
CA GLY A 560 -21.43 -63.24 -22.26
C GLY A 560 -20.47 -63.91 -21.25
N CYS A 561 -20.76 -65.13 -20.79
CA CYS A 561 -19.85 -65.88 -19.91
C CYS A 561 -18.47 -66.12 -20.56
N THR A 562 -17.39 -65.85 -19.81
CA THR A 562 -16.00 -66.17 -20.19
C THR A 562 -15.49 -67.34 -19.35
N PRO A 563 -15.09 -68.47 -19.95
CA PRO A 563 -14.60 -69.62 -19.21
C PRO A 563 -13.26 -69.31 -18.54
N SER A 564 -13.05 -69.86 -17.34
CA SER A 564 -11.82 -69.72 -16.58
C SER A 564 -11.43 -71.08 -15.99
N PRO A 565 -10.14 -71.50 -16.08
CA PRO A 565 -9.71 -72.80 -15.55
C PRO A 565 -9.72 -72.87 -14.02
N GLY A 566 -9.79 -71.73 -13.33
CA GLY A 566 -9.64 -71.64 -11.88
C GLY A 566 -8.20 -71.91 -11.42
N ALA A 567 -7.92 -71.65 -10.15
CA ALA A 567 -6.63 -71.92 -9.50
C ALA A 567 -6.83 -72.15 -8.00
N ASP A 568 -6.18 -73.16 -7.44
CA ASP A 568 -6.18 -73.38 -6.00
C ASP A 568 -5.47 -72.22 -5.28
N GLY A 569 -6.04 -71.77 -4.17
CA GLY A 569 -5.40 -70.82 -3.27
C GLY A 569 -4.33 -71.51 -2.42
N TYR A 570 -3.36 -70.76 -1.94
CA TYR A 570 -2.24 -71.28 -1.16
C TYR A 570 -1.56 -70.18 -0.34
N THR A 571 -0.69 -70.57 0.58
CA THR A 571 0.26 -69.69 1.28
C THR A 571 1.68 -69.97 0.76
N ALA A 572 2.38 -68.92 0.34
CA ALA A 572 3.79 -68.97 -0.04
C ALA A 572 4.64 -68.30 1.03
N ARG A 573 5.75 -68.94 1.40
CA ARG A 573 6.75 -68.38 2.34
C ARG A 573 8.12 -68.35 1.68
N VAL A 574 8.76 -67.20 1.71
CA VAL A 574 10.11 -66.98 1.17
C VAL A 574 10.99 -66.46 2.29
N THR A 575 12.14 -67.09 2.49
CA THR A 575 13.11 -66.70 3.52
C THR A 575 14.38 -66.21 2.86
N ARG A 576 14.87 -65.04 3.28
CA ARG A 576 16.23 -64.58 2.96
C ARG A 576 17.13 -64.64 4.18
N VAL A 577 18.40 -64.93 3.93
CA VAL A 577 19.50 -64.78 4.88
C VAL A 577 20.44 -63.71 4.33
N VAL A 578 20.63 -62.65 5.10
CA VAL A 578 21.51 -61.53 4.75
C VAL A 578 22.84 -61.73 5.46
N LEU A 579 23.93 -61.72 4.69
CA LEU A 579 25.29 -61.98 5.17
C LEU A 579 26.16 -60.73 4.98
N ARG A 580 27.01 -60.39 5.95
CA ARG A 580 28.09 -59.38 5.82
C ARG A 580 29.41 -60.06 6.16
N GLY A 581 30.36 -60.08 5.22
CA GLY A 581 31.65 -60.76 5.42
C GLY A 581 31.57 -62.26 5.73
N GLY A 582 30.43 -62.92 5.46
CA GLY A 582 30.16 -64.33 5.78
C GLY A 582 29.34 -64.55 7.05
N ASP A 583 29.20 -63.54 7.91
CA ASP A 583 28.39 -63.60 9.13
C ASP A 583 26.93 -63.27 8.84
N THR A 584 26.01 -63.97 9.52
CA THR A 584 24.57 -63.73 9.37
C THR A 584 24.15 -62.48 10.13
N VAL A 585 23.63 -61.50 9.39
CA VAL A 585 23.14 -60.22 9.90
C VAL A 585 21.66 -60.29 10.22
N SER A 586 20.88 -60.86 9.30
CA SER A 586 19.44 -61.06 9.47
C SER A 586 18.94 -62.30 8.73
N THR A 587 17.84 -62.86 9.24
CA THR A 587 17.04 -63.88 8.56
C THR A 587 15.58 -63.43 8.57
N ASP A 588 15.04 -63.14 7.39
CA ASP A 588 13.69 -62.61 7.24
C ASP A 588 12.83 -63.61 6.47
N THR A 589 11.66 -63.96 7.03
CA THR A 589 10.66 -64.77 6.33
C THR A 589 9.45 -63.92 6.00
N VAL A 590 9.15 -63.80 4.72
CA VAL A 590 7.96 -63.11 4.20
C VAL A 590 6.93 -64.12 3.74
N SER A 591 5.65 -63.83 3.99
CA SER A 591 4.53 -64.73 3.71
C SER A 591 3.45 -63.98 2.94
N SER A 592 2.91 -64.60 1.89
CA SER A 592 1.75 -64.11 1.14
C SER A 592 0.70 -65.22 1.04
N SER A 593 -0.56 -64.86 1.24
CA SER A 593 -1.70 -65.79 1.16
C SER A 593 -2.58 -65.43 -0.03
N TYR A 594 -2.80 -66.38 -0.94
CA TYR A 594 -3.55 -66.18 -2.18
C TYR A 594 -4.90 -66.88 -2.12
N ALA A 595 -5.97 -66.14 -2.45
CA ALA A 595 -7.31 -66.72 -2.52
C ALA A 595 -7.46 -67.68 -3.72
N PRO A 596 -8.24 -68.76 -3.59
CA PRO A 596 -8.59 -69.60 -4.74
C PRO A 596 -9.39 -68.80 -5.78
N ARG A 597 -9.17 -69.10 -7.05
CA ARG A 597 -9.98 -68.60 -8.17
C ARG A 597 -10.87 -69.72 -8.67
N ASP A 598 -12.17 -69.48 -8.71
CA ASP A 598 -13.10 -70.50 -9.19
C ASP A 598 -12.90 -70.81 -10.66
N ARG A 599 -13.10 -72.09 -10.99
CA ARG A 599 -13.21 -72.55 -12.36
C ARG A 599 -14.60 -72.15 -12.89
N ILE A 600 -14.65 -71.35 -13.93
CA ILE A 600 -15.89 -70.93 -14.58
C ILE A 600 -16.14 -71.81 -15.79
N VAL A 601 -17.29 -72.50 -15.78
CA VAL A 601 -17.80 -73.28 -16.91
C VAL A 601 -19.03 -72.58 -17.45
N CYS A 602 -18.95 -72.09 -18.68
CA CYS A 602 -20.08 -71.48 -19.36
C CYS A 602 -21.00 -72.56 -19.92
N ARG A 603 -22.29 -72.50 -19.57
CA ARG A 603 -23.33 -73.36 -20.15
C ARG A 603 -24.37 -72.45 -20.80
N ALA A 604 -24.81 -72.76 -22.01
CA ALA A 604 -26.01 -72.10 -22.54
C ALA A 604 -27.23 -72.68 -21.83
N GLU A 605 -28.03 -71.85 -21.16
CA GLU A 605 -29.36 -72.29 -20.73
C GLU A 605 -30.17 -72.66 -21.98
N THR A 606 -30.56 -73.93 -22.07
CA THR A 606 -31.59 -74.37 -23.01
C THR A 606 -32.92 -73.97 -22.37
N PRO A 607 -33.86 -73.31 -23.07
CA PRO A 607 -35.15 -72.99 -22.48
C PRO A 607 -35.80 -74.29 -22.01
N GLU A 608 -36.23 -74.34 -20.74
CA GLU A 608 -37.01 -75.47 -20.22
C GLU A 608 -38.29 -75.60 -21.07
N ASP A 609 -38.55 -76.82 -21.56
CA ASP A 609 -39.78 -77.17 -22.26
C ASP A 609 -41.00 -76.82 -21.40
N ASP A 610 -41.82 -75.89 -21.88
CA ASP A 610 -43.15 -75.63 -21.34
C ASP A 610 -44.01 -76.91 -21.38
N ASP A 611 -44.63 -77.21 -20.25
CA ASP A 611 -45.61 -78.28 -19.99
C ASP A 611 -46.75 -78.31 -21.06
N PRO A 612 -47.06 -79.46 -21.71
CA PRO A 612 -48.00 -79.53 -22.85
C PRO A 612 -49.49 -79.45 -22.48
N THR A 613 -49.87 -78.82 -21.36
CA THR A 613 -51.29 -78.78 -20.90
C THR A 613 -51.92 -77.39 -20.74
N SER A 614 -51.33 -76.30 -21.25
CA SER A 614 -52.04 -75.01 -21.35
C SER A 614 -52.44 -74.68 -22.80
N SER A 615 -53.74 -74.46 -23.03
CA SER A 615 -54.28 -73.96 -24.30
C SER A 615 -53.71 -72.58 -24.67
N PRO A 616 -53.53 -72.26 -25.96
CA PRO A 616 -52.91 -71.00 -26.36
C PRO A 616 -53.80 -69.80 -26.01
N PRO A 617 -53.23 -68.66 -25.56
CA PRO A 617 -53.98 -67.42 -25.38
C PRO A 617 -54.43 -66.85 -26.75
N PRO A 618 -55.54 -66.09 -26.80
CA PRO A 618 -56.02 -65.47 -28.03
C PRO A 618 -55.02 -64.46 -28.58
N PRO A 619 -54.97 -64.24 -29.91
CA PRO A 619 -54.04 -63.30 -30.52
C PRO A 619 -54.30 -61.86 -30.01
N PRO A 620 -53.25 -61.05 -29.86
CA PRO A 620 -53.39 -59.66 -29.42
C PRO A 620 -54.20 -58.85 -30.45
N PRO A 621 -54.95 -57.81 -30.02
CA PRO A 621 -55.63 -56.92 -30.94
C PRO A 621 -54.63 -56.21 -31.86
N PRO A 622 -55.00 -55.91 -33.11
CA PRO A 622 -54.11 -55.23 -34.05
C PRO A 622 -53.70 -53.84 -33.51
N LEU A 623 -52.46 -53.46 -33.81
CA LEU A 623 -51.88 -52.17 -33.45
C LEU A 623 -52.73 -51.00 -34.02
N PRO A 624 -52.92 -49.90 -33.27
CA PRO A 624 -53.60 -48.70 -33.78
C PRO A 624 -52.86 -48.12 -34.98
N GLY A 625 -53.62 -47.62 -35.96
CA GLY A 625 -53.07 -47.00 -37.16
C GLY A 625 -52.62 -45.55 -36.92
N PRO A 626 -51.85 -44.95 -37.86
CA PRO A 626 -51.44 -43.55 -37.75
C PRO A 626 -52.66 -42.63 -37.64
N GLY A 627 -52.81 -41.97 -36.49
CA GLY A 627 -53.91 -41.05 -36.17
C GLY A 627 -54.81 -41.46 -34.99
N ASP A 628 -54.70 -42.70 -34.49
CA ASP A 628 -55.48 -43.17 -33.34
C ASP A 628 -54.97 -42.57 -32.01
N PRO A 629 -55.84 -42.09 -31.10
CA PRO A 629 -55.42 -41.55 -29.80
C PRO A 629 -55.02 -42.68 -28.83
N ILE A 630 -53.82 -42.60 -28.28
CA ILE A 630 -53.37 -43.52 -27.23
C ILE A 630 -53.75 -42.94 -25.87
N ARG A 631 -54.60 -43.63 -25.11
CA ARG A 631 -54.88 -43.33 -23.70
C ARG A 631 -53.97 -44.12 -22.79
N ILE A 632 -53.10 -43.43 -22.04
CA ILE A 632 -52.37 -44.00 -20.91
C ILE A 632 -52.99 -43.41 -19.63
N PRO A 633 -53.45 -44.23 -18.65
CA PRO A 633 -54.08 -43.72 -17.44
C PRO A 633 -53.13 -42.76 -16.68
N GLY A 634 -53.59 -41.53 -16.41
CA GLY A 634 -52.83 -40.51 -15.67
C GLY A 634 -52.09 -39.46 -16.53
N LEU A 635 -52.18 -39.55 -17.87
CA LEU A 635 -51.59 -38.56 -18.80
C LEU A 635 -52.64 -38.08 -19.83
N PRO A 636 -52.53 -36.83 -20.33
CA PRO A 636 -53.40 -36.34 -21.41
C PRO A 636 -53.10 -37.05 -22.75
N GLU A 637 -54.13 -37.18 -23.58
CA GLU A 637 -54.12 -37.96 -24.83
C GLU A 637 -53.12 -37.41 -25.88
N PHE A 638 -52.28 -38.28 -26.44
CA PHE A 638 -51.38 -37.97 -27.55
C PHE A 638 -51.85 -38.69 -28.83
N ARG A 639 -51.82 -37.98 -29.97
CA ARG A 639 -52.04 -38.56 -31.31
C ARG A 639 -50.75 -38.54 -32.11
N ILE A 640 -50.49 -39.62 -32.86
CA ILE A 640 -49.31 -39.78 -33.72
C ILE A 640 -49.54 -39.05 -35.05
N PRO A 641 -48.75 -38.02 -35.41
CA PRO A 641 -48.85 -37.36 -36.72
C PRO A 641 -48.26 -38.27 -37.82
N GLY A 642 -49.03 -38.54 -38.88
CA GLY A 642 -48.58 -39.32 -40.04
C GLY A 642 -47.71 -38.48 -40.98
N VAL A 643 -46.56 -39.03 -41.40
CA VAL A 643 -45.67 -38.43 -42.41
C VAL A 643 -45.98 -39.05 -43.78
N PRO A 644 -46.33 -38.26 -44.83
CA PRO A 644 -46.52 -38.79 -46.18
C PRO A 644 -45.17 -39.07 -46.86
N GLY A 645 -45.10 -40.20 -47.58
CA GLY A 645 -43.88 -40.78 -48.11
C GLY A 645 -43.43 -40.33 -49.51
N ASN A 646 -42.21 -40.79 -49.81
CA ASN A 646 -41.33 -40.65 -50.98
C ASN A 646 -40.57 -39.34 -51.17
#